data_AF-A0AAV8W309-F1
#
_entry.id   AF-A0AAV8W309-F1
#
_cell.length_a   1.000
_cell.length_b   1.000
_cell.length_c   1.000
_cell.angle_alpha   90.00
_cell.angle_beta   90.00
_cell.angle_gamma   90.00
#
_symmetry.space_group_name_H-M   'P 1'
#
loop_
_entity.id
_entity.type
_entity.pdbx_description
1 polymer ?
#
loop_
_entity_poly.entity_id
_entity_poly.type
_entity_poly.pdbx_seq_one_letter_code
_entity_poly.pdbx_strand_id
1 'polypeptide(L)'
;MFASLKNKIREETGSDLSKLTAKITSSTVQKIDSLRGKSHQGSTSSLNSIVSSDGFKEDGPIEPEEFRRRLSKLEFEFARKLEQKEQEWREIVSEKDRRLQSLEREKDEAYRQISNLKESLKITEEYKQRILERQENNEQLEGLQIQELSKVKHLVLLRDQELAEKNTALKDTNVQLEKLRSELSRLRRQEELLSDVQDDLEALRHSSSRDLAHLATELARSEQERKHLSDLVVILRQSASDESSVDEKVVSERRLLEQRLEEAHLHLADIKTSWSDKIASLETQVGRLSRQAAEEGSERRRAVQEKEKLSEKVKQLEAELECIQLELNNRDTKIKRLTQDVNELSFELKALRTENEEEIAFLRTELDNAKTELKVVRKNLDNAESELDKTEDECSKLKLSVDSEHLTNSSLRQVITKLEKELGEERSNSLNVQKTLSRVTVEKNTALLRNAEISQQMELVKQEMRRQEGDMNDLLGKMTLLEEENSKLKESTLIQQKLTKNIAELEDQISEKNKNIKMLQLRLADMKKTLQQELRTPGNPNYHSDLMDTNTAAVLTPSQISTKNFPSVVRRDEEDVNFKYLKHVVIRFLTSREYEAQHLIKAISTLLKFTAEEEKLIQDTLEWKKSWFGSKPKLTSQKPKNYPHS
;
A
#
# COMPACT_ATOMS: atom_id res chain seq x y z
N MET A 1 49.79 -4.77 -3.45
CA MET A 1 48.34 -4.50 -3.39
C MET A 1 47.88 -3.98 -2.03
N PHE A 2 47.83 -4.79 -0.94
CA PHE A 2 47.29 -4.36 0.38
C PHE A 2 47.72 -2.97 0.90
N ALA A 3 49.00 -2.60 0.78
CA ALA A 3 49.49 -1.29 1.21
C ALA A 3 48.84 -0.11 0.45
N SER A 4 48.53 -0.28 -0.84
CA SER A 4 47.86 0.75 -1.66
C SER A 4 46.41 0.96 -1.22
N LEU A 5 45.69 -0.14 -0.94
CA LEU A 5 44.33 -0.08 -0.41
C LEU A 5 44.29 0.59 0.97
N LYS A 6 45.28 0.29 1.83
CA LYS A 6 45.40 0.91 3.16
C LYS A 6 45.71 2.41 3.10
N ASN A 7 46.47 2.86 2.10
CA ASN A 7 46.67 4.29 1.83
C ASN A 7 45.38 4.96 1.33
N LYS A 8 44.71 4.35 0.33
CA LYS A 8 43.46 4.86 -0.26
C LYS A 8 42.36 5.09 0.80
N ILE A 9 42.16 4.12 1.70
CA ILE A 9 41.18 4.22 2.79
C ILE A 9 41.56 5.34 3.79
N ARG A 10 42.85 5.52 4.12
CA ARG A 10 43.30 6.60 5.02
C ARG A 10 43.06 7.98 4.40
N GLU A 11 43.19 8.09 3.09
CA GLU A 11 42.99 9.31 2.30
C GLU A 11 41.51 9.68 2.21
N GLU A 12 40.62 8.71 1.99
CA GLU A 12 39.16 8.93 1.90
C GLU A 12 38.45 9.08 3.26
N THR A 13 38.98 8.49 4.34
CA THR A 13 38.34 8.49 5.68
C THR A 13 39.04 9.36 6.72
N GLY A 14 40.13 10.05 6.35
CA GLY A 14 40.87 10.99 7.19
C GLY A 14 41.46 10.42 8.49
N SER A 15 41.42 9.10 8.68
CA SER A 15 41.80 8.46 9.94
C SER A 15 42.50 7.11 9.71
N ASP A 16 43.47 6.81 10.57
CA ASP A 16 44.33 5.63 10.40
C ASP A 16 43.66 4.36 10.96
N LEU A 17 43.66 3.29 10.17
CA LEU A 17 42.84 2.09 10.39
C LEU A 17 43.09 1.44 11.76
N SER A 18 44.32 1.56 12.27
CA SER A 18 44.74 1.09 13.60
C SER A 18 43.92 1.70 14.75
N LYS A 19 43.39 2.93 14.58
CA LYS A 19 42.52 3.60 15.57
C LYS A 19 41.08 3.07 15.54
N LEU A 20 40.64 2.48 14.42
CA LEU A 20 39.32 1.88 14.30
C LEU A 20 39.26 0.52 15.03
N THR A 21 40.30 -0.30 14.86
CA THR A 21 40.45 -1.59 15.59
C THR A 21 40.45 -1.38 17.11
N ALA A 22 41.08 -0.31 17.60
CA ALA A 22 41.08 0.06 19.02
C ALA A 22 39.68 0.41 19.58
N LYS A 23 38.80 1.01 18.78
CA LYS A 23 37.40 1.25 19.18
C LYS A 23 36.58 -0.05 19.23
N ILE A 24 36.77 -0.93 18.26
CA ILE A 24 36.04 -2.20 18.18
C ILE A 24 36.42 -3.09 19.38
N THR A 25 37.72 -3.24 19.69
CA THR A 25 38.15 -3.96 20.89
C THR A 25 37.65 -3.33 22.19
N SER A 26 37.67 -1.98 22.31
CA SER A 26 37.13 -1.29 23.50
C SER A 26 35.65 -1.58 23.75
N SER A 27 34.82 -1.68 22.70
CA SER A 27 33.39 -1.98 22.83
C SER A 27 33.11 -3.46 23.18
N THR A 28 33.99 -4.38 22.76
CA THR A 28 33.86 -5.81 23.05
C THR A 28 34.33 -6.16 24.46
N VAL A 29 35.42 -5.55 24.95
CA VAL A 29 35.95 -5.77 26.30
C VAL A 29 34.92 -5.38 27.38
N GLN A 30 34.27 -4.21 27.23
CA GLN A 30 33.23 -3.74 28.16
C GLN A 30 32.01 -4.67 28.28
N LYS A 31 31.85 -5.67 27.41
CA LYS A 31 30.75 -6.65 27.46
C LYS A 31 31.17 -8.03 27.96
N ILE A 32 32.46 -8.24 28.27
CA ILE A 32 33.01 -9.53 28.73
C ILE A 32 33.39 -9.48 30.23
N ASP A 33 33.79 -8.32 30.76
CA ASP A 33 34.11 -8.16 32.19
C ASP A 33 32.92 -8.41 33.14
N SER A 34 31.68 -8.32 32.64
CA SER A 34 30.46 -8.51 33.45
C SER A 34 30.12 -10.00 33.76
N LEU A 35 30.95 -10.96 33.36
CA LEU A 35 30.69 -12.40 33.51
C LEU A 35 31.83 -13.21 34.18
N ARG A 36 32.82 -12.55 34.81
CA ARG A 36 33.84 -13.22 35.64
C ARG A 36 33.91 -12.59 37.03
N GLY A 37 33.23 -13.21 37.99
CA GLY A 37 32.93 -12.62 39.29
C GLY A 37 34.11 -12.47 40.26
N LYS A 38 33.87 -11.73 41.35
CA LYS A 38 34.69 -11.73 42.57
C LYS A 38 33.91 -12.39 43.72
N SER A 39 34.65 -13.06 44.59
CA SER A 39 34.17 -13.83 45.75
C SER A 39 34.24 -13.04 47.07
N HIS A 40 33.70 -13.66 48.13
CA HIS A 40 33.56 -13.17 49.52
C HIS A 40 32.43 -12.14 49.75
N GLN A 41 31.71 -12.15 50.87
CA GLN A 41 31.48 -13.20 51.89
C GLN A 41 30.14 -13.94 51.60
N GLY A 42 29.79 -15.10 52.17
CA GLY A 42 30.38 -15.83 53.30
C GLY A 42 29.48 -15.78 54.55
N SER A 43 28.37 -16.53 54.54
CA SER A 43 27.59 -16.88 55.74
C SER A 43 26.99 -18.26 55.58
N THR A 44 27.25 -19.15 56.53
CA THR A 44 26.65 -20.49 56.61
C THR A 44 25.25 -20.44 57.22
N SER A 45 24.50 -21.52 57.03
CA SER A 45 23.28 -21.85 57.76
C SER A 45 23.37 -21.55 59.26
N SER A 46 22.45 -20.75 59.78
CA SER A 46 22.22 -20.60 61.23
C SER A 46 20.76 -20.93 61.56
N LEU A 47 20.49 -22.23 61.75
CA LEU A 47 19.26 -22.70 62.39
C LEU A 47 19.41 -22.55 63.91
N ASN A 48 19.23 -21.33 64.42
CA ASN A 48 19.02 -21.07 65.85
C ASN A 48 18.50 -19.65 66.11
N SER A 49 17.20 -19.51 66.41
CA SER A 49 16.60 -18.33 67.05
C SER A 49 15.18 -18.63 67.59
N ILE A 50 15.07 -19.68 68.41
CA ILE A 50 13.93 -19.81 69.35
C ILE A 50 14.26 -18.93 70.58
N VAL A 51 13.23 -18.51 71.33
CA VAL A 51 13.27 -17.68 72.56
C VAL A 51 13.33 -16.16 72.34
N SER A 52 12.14 -15.57 72.23
CA SER A 52 11.73 -14.27 72.79
C SER A 52 10.20 -14.18 72.57
N SER A 53 9.28 -14.37 73.55
CA SER A 53 9.38 -14.26 75.01
C SER A 53 9.89 -12.85 75.38
N ASP A 54 9.02 -11.84 75.45
CA ASP A 54 7.86 -11.79 76.36
C ASP A 54 6.68 -10.95 75.80
N GLY A 55 5.59 -10.82 76.55
CA GLY A 55 4.74 -9.61 76.45
C GLY A 55 3.34 -9.73 75.83
N PHE A 56 2.65 -10.87 75.89
CA PHE A 56 1.17 -10.87 75.86
C PHE A 56 0.62 -11.68 77.04
N LYS A 57 -0.31 -11.07 77.77
CA LYS A 57 -0.90 -11.64 79.00
C LYS A 57 -1.95 -12.71 78.69
N GLU A 58 -2.25 -13.49 79.72
CA GLU A 58 -3.31 -14.49 79.78
C GLU A 58 -4.63 -14.00 79.15
N ASP A 59 -5.21 -14.78 78.25
CA ASP A 59 -6.27 -15.71 78.70
C ASP A 59 -6.51 -16.85 77.68
N GLY A 60 -6.93 -18.02 78.20
CA GLY A 60 -7.44 -19.16 77.40
C GLY A 60 -6.41 -20.10 76.71
N PRO A 61 -6.71 -21.41 76.62
CA PRO A 61 -5.90 -22.36 75.84
C PRO A 61 -6.22 -22.25 74.34
N ILE A 62 -5.22 -21.91 73.53
CA ILE A 62 -5.33 -21.89 72.06
C ILE A 62 -5.57 -23.32 71.56
N GLU A 63 -6.73 -23.56 70.93
CA GLU A 63 -7.07 -24.91 70.43
C GLU A 63 -6.07 -25.40 69.37
N PRO A 64 -5.86 -26.73 69.25
CA PRO A 64 -5.14 -27.35 68.13
C PRO A 64 -5.76 -27.06 66.74
N GLU A 65 -6.97 -26.51 66.69
CA GLU A 65 -7.57 -25.91 65.49
C GLU A 65 -6.87 -24.60 65.09
N GLU A 66 -6.65 -23.66 66.01
CA GLU A 66 -6.14 -22.32 65.68
C GLU A 66 -4.70 -22.35 65.17
N PHE A 67 -3.83 -23.16 65.77
CA PHE A 67 -2.48 -23.38 65.24
C PHE A 67 -2.49 -23.99 63.84
N ARG A 68 -3.40 -24.93 63.54
CA ARG A 68 -3.59 -25.46 62.19
C ARG A 68 -4.13 -24.40 61.23
N ARG A 69 -5.15 -23.63 61.61
CA ARG A 69 -5.67 -22.49 60.83
C ARG A 69 -4.58 -21.45 60.54
N ARG A 70 -3.62 -21.25 61.45
CA ARG A 70 -2.50 -20.31 61.28
C ARG A 70 -1.37 -20.88 60.40
N LEU A 71 -1.07 -22.17 60.51
CA LEU A 71 -0.17 -22.89 59.58
C LEU A 71 -0.75 -22.89 58.17
N SER A 72 -2.00 -23.32 57.96
CA SER A 72 -2.59 -23.37 56.62
C SER A 72 -2.83 -22.00 55.99
N LYS A 73 -2.98 -20.92 56.78
CA LYS A 73 -2.87 -19.55 56.26
C LYS A 73 -1.47 -19.22 55.74
N LEU A 74 -0.42 -19.64 56.45
CA LEU A 74 0.97 -19.42 56.05
C LEU A 74 1.35 -20.27 54.82
N GLU A 75 0.92 -21.53 54.78
CA GLU A 75 1.05 -22.43 53.62
C GLU A 75 0.32 -21.86 52.40
N PHE A 76 -0.91 -21.38 52.57
CA PHE A 76 -1.67 -20.71 51.50
C PHE A 76 -0.99 -19.42 51.02
N GLU A 77 -0.43 -18.61 51.93
CA GLU A 77 0.36 -17.44 51.55
C GLU A 77 1.64 -17.79 50.80
N PHE A 78 2.34 -18.85 51.17
CA PHE A 78 3.53 -19.32 50.45
C PHE A 78 3.16 -19.90 49.09
N ALA A 79 2.10 -20.71 48.99
CA ALA A 79 1.57 -21.22 47.73
C ALA A 79 1.19 -20.07 46.78
N ARG A 80 0.44 -19.07 47.27
CA ARG A 80 0.05 -17.91 46.47
C ARG A 80 1.26 -17.06 46.05
N LYS A 81 2.29 -16.92 46.89
CA LYS A 81 3.55 -16.22 46.54
C LYS A 81 4.36 -17.01 45.50
N LEU A 82 4.35 -18.34 45.56
CA LEU A 82 5.00 -19.22 44.59
C LEU A 82 4.29 -19.15 43.24
N GLU A 83 2.97 -19.30 43.22
CA GLU A 83 2.11 -19.18 42.03
C GLU A 83 2.24 -17.79 41.37
N GLN A 84 2.25 -16.73 42.18
CA GLN A 84 2.47 -15.35 41.70
C GLN A 84 3.86 -15.19 41.07
N LYS A 85 4.90 -15.84 41.62
CA LYS A 85 6.23 -15.88 40.99
C LYS A 85 6.26 -16.73 39.72
N GLU A 86 5.61 -17.89 39.72
CA GLU A 86 5.49 -18.74 38.53
C GLU A 86 4.79 -18.00 37.38
N GLN A 87 3.78 -17.16 37.69
CA GLN A 87 3.16 -16.28 36.72
C GLN A 87 4.07 -15.14 36.27
N GLU A 88 4.77 -14.43 37.16
CA GLU A 88 5.79 -13.43 36.75
C GLU A 88 6.83 -14.04 35.79
N TRP A 89 7.29 -15.27 36.06
CA TRP A 89 8.26 -15.95 35.20
C TRP A 89 7.65 -16.38 33.85
N ARG A 90 6.39 -16.86 33.83
CA ARG A 90 5.64 -17.10 32.57
C ARG A 90 5.51 -15.83 31.74
N GLU A 91 5.18 -14.71 32.36
CA GLU A 91 5.02 -13.41 31.67
C GLU A 91 6.37 -12.92 31.12
N ILE A 92 7.47 -13.05 31.88
CA ILE A 92 8.83 -12.76 31.41
C ILE A 92 9.22 -13.65 30.23
N VAL A 93 8.95 -14.96 30.28
CA VAL A 93 9.23 -15.87 29.15
C VAL A 93 8.42 -15.48 27.92
N SER A 94 7.11 -15.26 28.05
CA SER A 94 6.26 -14.81 26.94
C SER A 94 6.72 -13.49 26.31
N GLU A 95 7.22 -12.55 27.11
CA GLU A 95 7.80 -11.30 26.62
C GLU A 95 9.12 -11.53 25.86
N LYS A 96 9.98 -12.44 26.36
CA LYS A 96 11.23 -12.81 25.69
C LYS A 96 10.95 -13.50 24.34
N ASP A 97 10.03 -14.45 24.31
CA ASP A 97 9.67 -15.19 23.09
C ASP A 97 9.06 -14.25 22.04
N ARG A 98 8.14 -13.37 22.44
CA ARG A 98 7.53 -12.39 21.53
C ARG A 98 8.56 -11.42 20.96
N ARG A 99 9.57 -11.04 21.75
CA ARG A 99 10.69 -10.21 21.30
C ARG A 99 11.67 -10.97 20.42
N LEU A 100 11.90 -12.26 20.67
CA LEU A 100 12.67 -13.15 19.80
C LEU A 100 12.02 -13.22 18.41
N GLN A 101 10.72 -13.48 18.35
CA GLN A 101 9.97 -13.49 17.09
C GLN A 101 9.95 -12.11 16.39
N SER A 102 10.04 -10.99 17.12
CA SER A 102 10.20 -9.66 16.49
C SER A 102 11.54 -9.57 15.77
N LEU A 103 12.62 -9.91 16.47
CA LEU A 103 13.98 -9.90 15.93
C LEU A 103 14.16 -10.89 14.77
N GLU A 104 13.48 -12.03 14.79
CA GLU A 104 13.47 -12.99 13.68
C GLU A 104 12.77 -12.42 12.43
N ARG A 105 11.60 -11.78 12.59
CA ARG A 105 10.90 -11.08 11.49
C ARG A 105 11.72 -9.92 10.95
N GLU A 106 12.35 -9.13 11.82
CA GLU A 106 13.25 -8.03 11.44
C GLU A 106 14.48 -8.55 10.66
N LYS A 107 15.06 -9.67 11.10
CA LYS A 107 16.18 -10.35 10.43
C LYS A 107 15.79 -10.89 9.06
N ASP A 108 14.63 -11.55 8.94
CA ASP A 108 14.14 -12.09 7.66
C ASP A 108 13.77 -10.98 6.68
N GLU A 109 13.16 -9.89 7.16
CA GLU A 109 12.86 -8.71 6.34
C GLU A 109 14.15 -8.01 5.86
N ALA A 110 15.16 -7.88 6.72
CA ALA A 110 16.48 -7.40 6.31
C ALA A 110 17.14 -8.30 5.25
N TYR A 111 16.99 -9.62 5.34
CA TYR A 111 17.46 -10.55 4.30
C TYR A 111 16.72 -10.37 2.96
N ARG A 112 15.40 -10.15 2.97
CA ARG A 112 14.65 -9.80 1.74
C ARG A 112 15.15 -8.51 1.12
N GLN A 113 15.32 -7.46 1.92
CA GLN A 113 15.82 -6.16 1.43
C GLN A 113 17.23 -6.29 0.83
N ILE A 114 18.12 -7.06 1.45
CA ILE A 114 19.44 -7.39 0.89
C ILE A 114 19.32 -8.18 -0.42
N SER A 115 18.36 -9.09 -0.55
CA SER A 115 18.11 -9.82 -1.81
C SER A 115 17.66 -8.88 -2.93
N ASN A 116 16.64 -8.06 -2.66
CA ASN A 116 16.07 -7.11 -3.63
C ASN A 116 17.12 -6.06 -4.08
N LEU A 117 17.98 -5.60 -3.15
CA LEU A 117 19.09 -4.70 -3.47
C LEU A 117 20.17 -5.37 -4.33
N LYS A 118 20.47 -6.66 -4.12
CA LYS A 118 21.39 -7.42 -4.99
C LYS A 118 20.83 -7.63 -6.39
N GLU A 119 19.53 -7.89 -6.51
CA GLU A 119 18.87 -8.04 -7.81
C GLU A 119 18.80 -6.71 -8.56
N SER A 120 18.44 -5.61 -7.89
CA SER A 120 18.51 -4.25 -8.44
C SER A 120 19.93 -3.86 -8.86
N LEU A 121 20.96 -4.24 -8.08
CA LEU A 121 22.36 -4.05 -8.45
C LEU A 121 22.72 -4.85 -9.71
N LYS A 122 22.34 -6.13 -9.80
CA LYS A 122 22.57 -6.99 -10.97
C LYS A 122 21.96 -6.40 -12.24
N ILE A 123 20.69 -5.98 -12.18
CA ILE A 123 20.00 -5.31 -13.29
C ILE A 123 20.70 -4.00 -13.69
N THR A 124 21.23 -3.25 -12.72
CA THR A 124 21.97 -2.02 -12.99
C THR A 124 23.33 -2.29 -13.67
N GLU A 125 24.04 -3.34 -13.25
CA GLU A 125 25.31 -3.76 -13.84
C GLU A 125 25.11 -4.29 -15.27
N GLU A 126 24.06 -5.08 -15.51
CA GLU A 126 23.64 -5.54 -16.85
C GLU A 126 23.25 -4.38 -17.77
N TYR A 127 22.53 -3.38 -17.25
CA TYR A 127 22.16 -2.20 -18.03
C TYR A 127 23.38 -1.34 -18.39
N LYS A 128 24.32 -1.17 -17.45
CA LYS A 128 25.61 -0.53 -17.68
C LYS A 128 26.46 -1.27 -18.72
N GLN A 129 26.50 -2.60 -18.65
CA GLN A 129 27.22 -3.44 -19.61
C GLN A 129 26.66 -3.27 -21.03
N ARG A 130 25.33 -3.29 -21.18
CA ARG A 130 24.63 -2.99 -22.46
C ARG A 130 24.86 -1.56 -22.97
N ILE A 131 25.20 -0.60 -22.12
CA ILE A 131 25.59 0.76 -22.53
C ILE A 131 27.01 0.75 -23.10
N LEU A 132 27.96 0.06 -22.44
CA LEU A 132 29.34 -0.07 -22.93
C LEU A 132 29.37 -0.78 -24.29
N GLU A 133 28.66 -1.89 -24.44
CA GLU A 133 28.52 -2.61 -25.71
C GLU A 133 27.94 -1.70 -26.82
N ARG A 134 26.94 -0.87 -26.51
CA ARG A 134 26.39 0.10 -27.46
C ARG A 134 27.37 1.21 -27.83
N GLN A 135 28.22 1.63 -26.89
CA GLN A 135 29.26 2.62 -27.13
C GLN A 135 30.37 2.03 -28.03
N GLU A 136 30.88 0.84 -27.72
CA GLU A 136 31.89 0.14 -28.53
C GLU A 136 31.40 -0.10 -29.96
N ASN A 137 30.15 -0.56 -30.13
CA ASN A 137 29.53 -0.72 -31.45
C ASN A 137 29.39 0.62 -32.20
N ASN A 138 29.10 1.73 -31.50
CA ASN A 138 29.02 3.05 -32.11
C ASN A 138 30.41 3.56 -32.54
N GLU A 139 31.43 3.39 -31.71
CA GLU A 139 32.82 3.75 -32.04
C GLU A 139 33.36 2.93 -33.24
N GLN A 140 32.99 1.66 -33.36
CA GLN A 140 33.27 0.84 -34.54
C GLN A 140 32.55 1.37 -35.80
N LEU A 141 31.26 1.71 -35.70
CA LEU A 141 30.50 2.29 -36.81
C LEU A 141 31.04 3.65 -37.27
N GLU A 142 31.45 4.51 -36.34
CA GLU A 142 32.11 5.79 -36.64
C GLU A 142 33.48 5.56 -37.32
N GLY A 143 34.27 4.59 -36.85
CA GLY A 143 35.52 4.20 -37.49
C GLY A 143 35.36 3.73 -38.94
N LEU A 144 34.33 2.91 -39.21
CA LEU A 144 33.98 2.47 -40.57
C LEU A 144 33.49 3.64 -41.44
N GLN A 145 32.65 4.53 -40.90
CA GLN A 145 32.20 5.73 -41.62
C GLN A 145 33.35 6.66 -41.98
N ILE A 146 34.31 6.87 -41.08
CA ILE A 146 35.53 7.66 -41.35
C ILE A 146 36.38 6.98 -42.45
N GLN A 147 36.48 5.64 -42.45
CA GLN A 147 37.20 4.91 -43.48
C GLN A 147 36.54 5.04 -44.86
N GLU A 148 35.22 4.89 -44.95
CA GLU A 148 34.48 5.07 -46.21
C GLU A 148 34.50 6.53 -46.69
N LEU A 149 34.34 7.51 -45.79
CA LEU A 149 34.47 8.92 -46.13
C LEU A 149 35.86 9.25 -46.69
N SER A 150 36.92 8.63 -46.16
CA SER A 150 38.28 8.75 -46.68
C SER A 150 38.42 8.12 -48.08
N LYS A 151 37.85 6.93 -48.33
CA LYS A 151 37.80 6.29 -49.65
C LYS A 151 37.05 7.16 -50.67
N VAL A 152 35.88 7.70 -50.31
CA VAL A 152 35.09 8.61 -51.16
C VAL A 152 35.87 9.90 -51.44
N LYS A 153 36.50 10.51 -50.43
CA LYS A 153 37.33 11.71 -50.60
C LYS A 153 38.50 11.48 -51.57
N HIS A 154 39.16 10.32 -51.49
CA HIS A 154 40.23 9.98 -52.42
C HIS A 154 39.71 9.76 -53.85
N LEU A 155 38.57 9.08 -54.02
CA LEU A 155 37.92 8.90 -55.32
C LEU A 155 37.49 10.23 -55.95
N VAL A 156 36.93 11.16 -55.18
CA VAL A 156 36.57 12.51 -55.65
C VAL A 156 37.83 13.26 -56.10
N LEU A 157 38.90 13.28 -55.28
CA LEU A 157 40.15 13.96 -55.63
C LEU A 157 40.80 13.40 -56.91
N LEU A 158 40.75 12.08 -57.12
CA LEU A 158 41.17 11.47 -58.38
C LEU A 158 40.32 11.92 -59.57
N ARG A 159 39.00 12.04 -59.43
CA ARG A 159 38.12 12.53 -60.49
C ARG A 159 38.30 14.02 -60.77
N ASP A 160 38.57 14.83 -59.75
CA ASP A 160 38.92 16.24 -59.92
C ASP A 160 40.25 16.40 -60.69
N GLN A 161 41.24 15.54 -60.42
CA GLN A 161 42.49 15.49 -61.19
C GLN A 161 42.24 15.05 -62.65
N GLU A 162 41.52 13.94 -62.88
CA GLU A 162 41.15 13.50 -64.23
C GLU A 162 40.43 14.60 -65.01
N LEU A 163 39.47 15.29 -64.38
CA LEU A 163 38.73 16.39 -65.00
C LEU A 163 39.63 17.59 -65.31
N ALA A 164 40.60 17.91 -64.46
CA ALA A 164 41.60 18.94 -64.73
C ALA A 164 42.47 18.58 -65.95
N GLU A 165 42.96 17.34 -66.02
CA GLU A 165 43.78 16.83 -67.14
C GLU A 165 43.00 16.79 -68.46
N LYS A 166 41.73 16.37 -68.43
CA LYS A 166 40.83 16.44 -69.61
C LYS A 166 40.55 17.88 -70.02
N ASN A 167 40.40 18.81 -69.08
CA ASN A 167 40.18 20.23 -69.37
C ASN A 167 41.42 20.90 -69.99
N THR A 168 42.64 20.54 -69.57
CA THR A 168 43.87 20.98 -70.25
C THR A 168 43.96 20.41 -71.67
N ALA A 169 43.75 19.10 -71.85
CA ALA A 169 43.74 18.49 -73.19
C ALA A 169 42.66 19.06 -74.12
N LEU A 170 41.50 19.44 -73.57
CA LEU A 170 40.43 20.13 -74.31
C LEU A 170 40.85 21.55 -74.73
N LYS A 171 41.60 22.28 -73.90
CA LYS A 171 42.15 23.60 -74.28
C LYS A 171 43.20 23.47 -75.38
N ASP A 172 44.11 22.51 -75.26
CA ASP A 172 45.17 22.30 -76.25
C ASP A 172 44.61 21.87 -77.62
N THR A 173 43.61 21.00 -77.64
CA THR A 173 42.91 20.61 -78.88
C THR A 173 42.08 21.75 -79.46
N ASN A 174 41.44 22.60 -78.66
CA ASN A 174 40.81 23.82 -79.17
C ASN A 174 41.82 24.81 -79.78
N VAL A 175 43.01 24.97 -79.17
CA VAL A 175 44.09 25.80 -79.73
C VAL A 175 44.61 25.22 -81.04
N GLN A 176 44.68 23.89 -81.19
CA GLN A 176 45.03 23.24 -82.46
C GLN A 176 43.93 23.43 -83.52
N LEU A 177 42.65 23.29 -83.15
CA LEU A 177 41.52 23.54 -84.05
C LEU A 177 41.49 24.99 -84.55
N GLU A 178 41.79 25.97 -83.70
CA GLU A 178 41.81 27.38 -84.11
C GLU A 178 43.00 27.72 -85.02
N LYS A 179 44.16 27.08 -84.82
CA LYS A 179 45.28 27.13 -85.78
C LYS A 179 44.85 26.57 -87.14
N LEU A 180 44.26 25.37 -87.18
CA LEU A 180 43.79 24.75 -88.41
C LEU A 180 42.68 25.57 -89.10
N ARG A 181 41.77 26.21 -88.35
CA ARG A 181 40.80 27.18 -88.90
C ARG A 181 41.47 28.38 -89.54
N SER A 182 42.51 28.93 -88.92
CA SER A 182 43.27 30.05 -89.48
C SER A 182 44.04 29.63 -90.75
N GLU A 183 44.57 28.42 -90.81
CA GLU A 183 45.23 27.86 -91.99
C GLU A 183 44.25 27.57 -93.13
N LEU A 184 43.07 27.00 -92.84
CA LEU A 184 41.99 26.83 -93.83
C LEU A 184 41.51 28.18 -94.36
N SER A 185 41.40 29.21 -93.51
CA SER A 185 41.05 30.58 -93.93
C SER A 185 42.14 31.23 -94.78
N ARG A 186 43.42 30.92 -94.52
CA ARG A 186 44.56 31.34 -95.34
C ARG A 186 44.59 30.62 -96.69
N LEU A 187 44.27 29.31 -96.72
CA LEU A 187 44.23 28.50 -97.93
C LEU A 187 43.08 28.89 -98.86
N ARG A 188 41.88 29.16 -98.34
CA ARG A 188 40.74 29.67 -99.15
C ARG A 188 41.09 30.94 -99.91
N ARG A 189 41.80 31.89 -99.29
CA ARG A 189 42.30 33.10 -99.98
C ARG A 189 43.33 32.81 -101.07
N GLN A 190 44.05 31.69 -100.98
CA GLN A 190 44.96 31.26 -102.05
C GLN A 190 44.22 30.49 -103.16
N GLU A 191 43.13 29.81 -102.82
CA GLU A 191 42.21 29.15 -103.76
C GLU A 191 41.44 30.20 -104.58
N GLU A 192 40.92 31.26 -103.92
CA GLU A 192 40.35 32.46 -104.55
C GLU A 192 41.33 33.08 -105.57
N LEU A 193 42.55 33.43 -105.13
CA LEU A 193 43.60 34.00 -106.01
C LEU A 193 44.06 33.04 -107.12
N LEU A 194 43.96 31.72 -106.93
CA LEU A 194 44.25 30.74 -107.98
C LEU A 194 43.11 30.65 -109.01
N SER A 195 41.87 30.92 -108.61
CA SER A 195 40.74 31.05 -109.53
C SER A 195 40.88 32.31 -110.39
N ASP A 196 41.19 33.46 -109.78
CA ASP A 196 41.42 34.72 -110.50
C ASP A 196 42.50 34.55 -111.58
N VAL A 197 43.62 33.90 -111.24
CA VAL A 197 44.73 33.63 -112.17
C VAL A 197 44.37 32.57 -113.23
N GLN A 198 43.45 31.65 -112.96
CA GLN A 198 42.94 30.72 -113.97
C GLN A 198 42.07 31.45 -114.99
N ASP A 199 41.15 32.30 -114.53
CA ASP A 199 40.28 33.11 -115.40
C ASP A 199 41.11 34.06 -116.30
N ASP A 200 42.13 34.73 -115.74
CA ASP A 200 43.09 35.54 -116.50
C ASP A 200 43.85 34.72 -117.56
N LEU A 201 44.29 33.50 -117.21
CA LEU A 201 44.98 32.60 -118.16
C LEU A 201 44.05 32.09 -119.26
N GLU A 202 42.77 31.85 -118.99
CA GLU A 202 41.78 31.50 -120.02
C GLU A 202 41.44 32.70 -120.91
N ALA A 203 41.32 33.91 -120.35
CA ALA A 203 41.18 35.14 -121.12
C ALA A 203 42.38 35.39 -122.06
N LEU A 204 43.61 35.17 -121.57
CA LEU A 204 44.84 35.25 -122.37
C LEU A 204 44.94 34.16 -123.44
N ARG A 205 44.50 32.93 -123.15
CA ARG A 205 44.39 31.86 -124.17
C ARG A 205 43.36 32.23 -125.24
N HIS A 206 42.22 32.79 -124.86
CA HIS A 206 41.17 33.19 -125.79
C HIS A 206 41.54 34.39 -126.65
N SER A 207 42.30 35.37 -126.14
CA SER A 207 42.85 36.46 -126.95
C SER A 207 43.92 35.94 -127.91
N SER A 208 44.95 35.25 -127.39
CA SER A 208 46.01 34.66 -128.21
C SER A 208 45.48 33.73 -129.31
N SER A 209 44.43 32.94 -129.04
CA SER A 209 43.79 32.09 -130.04
C SER A 209 43.01 32.88 -131.12
N ARG A 210 42.47 34.07 -130.81
CA ARG A 210 41.87 34.98 -131.81
C ARG A 210 42.94 35.64 -132.66
N ASP A 211 44.04 36.08 -132.03
CA ASP A 211 45.15 36.74 -132.71
C ASP A 211 45.86 35.76 -133.67
N LEU A 212 46.09 34.52 -133.24
CA LEU A 212 46.59 33.44 -134.10
C LEU A 212 45.64 33.13 -135.26
N ALA A 213 44.32 33.12 -135.03
CA ALA A 213 43.34 32.92 -136.10
C ALA A 213 43.36 34.09 -137.12
N HIS A 214 43.51 35.34 -136.65
CA HIS A 214 43.68 36.50 -137.52
C HIS A 214 44.94 36.38 -138.39
N LEU A 215 46.10 36.16 -137.76
CA LEU A 215 47.38 36.00 -138.44
C LEU A 215 47.38 34.84 -139.44
N ALA A 216 46.70 33.72 -139.13
CA ALA A 216 46.55 32.62 -140.07
C ALA A 216 45.75 33.02 -141.33
N THR A 217 44.69 33.84 -141.19
CA THR A 217 43.93 34.34 -142.35
C THR A 217 44.72 35.36 -143.19
N GLU A 218 45.63 36.12 -142.58
CA GLU A 218 46.50 37.05 -143.30
C GLU A 218 47.66 36.33 -144.00
N LEU A 219 48.26 35.33 -143.35
CA LEU A 219 49.28 34.48 -143.96
C LEU A 219 48.73 33.75 -145.19
N ALA A 220 47.55 33.14 -145.08
CA ALA A 220 46.89 32.46 -146.20
C ALA A 220 46.61 33.40 -147.40
N ARG A 221 46.35 34.69 -147.15
CA ARG A 221 46.22 35.70 -148.21
C ARG A 221 47.56 35.93 -148.93
N SER A 222 48.64 36.11 -148.18
CA SER A 222 49.97 36.37 -148.74
C SER A 222 50.60 35.15 -149.43
N GLU A 223 50.34 33.93 -148.94
CA GLU A 223 50.83 32.70 -149.59
C GLU A 223 50.23 32.49 -150.99
N GLN A 224 48.96 32.85 -151.17
CA GLN A 224 48.28 32.78 -152.47
C GLN A 224 48.88 33.79 -153.47
N GLU A 225 49.23 34.99 -153.03
CA GLU A 225 49.95 35.99 -153.82
C GLU A 225 51.34 35.49 -154.23
N ARG A 226 52.10 34.95 -153.26
CA ARG A 226 53.44 34.38 -153.49
C ARG A 226 53.41 33.22 -154.49
N LYS A 227 52.41 32.35 -154.42
CA LYS A 227 52.28 31.19 -155.33
C LYS A 227 52.15 31.64 -156.79
N HIS A 228 51.29 32.63 -157.05
CA HIS A 228 51.07 33.16 -158.40
C HIS A 228 52.36 33.69 -159.06
N LEU A 229 53.24 34.33 -158.28
CA LEU A 229 54.54 34.79 -158.76
C LEU A 229 55.53 33.64 -159.04
N SER A 230 55.45 32.54 -158.28
CA SER A 230 56.37 31.41 -158.40
C SER A 230 56.18 30.62 -159.70
N ASP A 231 54.93 30.40 -160.12
CA ASP A 231 54.61 29.62 -161.32
C ASP A 231 55.14 30.31 -162.60
N LEU A 232 55.24 31.64 -162.58
CA LEU A 232 55.81 32.47 -163.65
C LEU A 232 57.32 32.21 -163.90
N VAL A 233 58.05 31.83 -162.85
CA VAL A 233 59.53 31.67 -162.90
C VAL A 233 59.94 30.29 -163.46
N VAL A 234 59.12 29.26 -163.26
CA VAL A 234 59.42 27.89 -163.70
C VAL A 234 59.49 27.80 -165.23
N ILE A 235 58.54 28.46 -165.92
CA ILE A 235 58.44 28.49 -167.39
C ILE A 235 59.73 29.04 -168.03
N LEU A 236 60.42 29.98 -167.36
CA LEU A 236 61.64 30.61 -167.86
C LEU A 236 62.91 29.76 -167.71
N ARG A 237 62.86 28.62 -166.98
CA ARG A 237 64.04 27.78 -166.70
C ARG A 237 64.15 26.50 -167.53
N GLN A 238 63.12 26.12 -168.28
CA GLN A 238 63.11 24.87 -169.07
C GLN A 238 63.65 25.02 -170.51
N SER A 239 64.25 26.16 -170.84
CA SER A 239 64.61 26.55 -172.22
C SER A 239 66.12 26.60 -172.53
N ALA A 240 67.00 26.16 -171.61
CA ALA A 240 68.44 26.35 -171.75
C ALA A 240 69.31 25.14 -171.34
N SER A 241 70.33 24.89 -172.15
CA SER A 241 71.49 23.97 -172.02
C SER A 241 71.24 22.45 -171.94
N ASP A 242 71.88 21.75 -172.88
CA ASP A 242 72.25 20.33 -172.86
C ASP A 242 73.54 20.15 -173.72
N GLU A 243 74.10 18.93 -173.78
CA GLU A 243 75.22 18.40 -174.58
C GLU A 243 76.70 18.44 -174.08
N SER A 244 77.39 17.33 -174.40
CA SER A 244 78.85 17.05 -174.44
C SER A 244 79.68 17.24 -173.15
N SER A 245 80.33 16.23 -172.55
CA SER A 245 80.73 14.87 -172.94
C SER A 245 81.77 14.72 -174.06
N VAL A 246 83.06 14.66 -173.68
CA VAL A 246 84.03 13.60 -174.06
C VAL A 246 85.06 13.42 -172.92
N ASP A 247 84.85 12.45 -172.04
CA ASP A 247 85.91 11.91 -171.15
C ASP A 247 85.69 10.41 -170.82
N GLU A 248 84.90 9.71 -171.63
CA GLU A 248 84.19 8.48 -171.25
C GLU A 248 85.07 7.34 -170.71
N LYS A 249 86.36 7.26 -171.08
CA LYS A 249 87.26 6.19 -170.61
C LYS A 249 87.91 6.49 -169.27
N VAL A 250 88.43 7.71 -169.06
CA VAL A 250 88.89 8.12 -167.72
C VAL A 250 87.67 8.16 -166.79
N VAL A 251 86.55 8.70 -167.26
CA VAL A 251 85.25 8.58 -166.59
C VAL A 251 84.88 7.12 -166.32
N SER A 252 85.13 6.14 -167.19
CA SER A 252 84.76 4.73 -166.91
C SER A 252 85.57 4.09 -165.78
N GLU A 253 86.89 4.28 -165.72
CA GLU A 253 87.72 3.75 -164.62
C GLU A 253 87.52 4.57 -163.33
N ARG A 254 87.43 5.90 -163.46
CA ARG A 254 87.07 6.81 -162.38
C ARG A 254 85.71 6.44 -161.78
N ARG A 255 84.70 6.15 -162.62
CA ARG A 255 83.36 5.68 -162.23
C ARG A 255 83.38 4.28 -161.63
N LEU A 256 84.26 3.38 -162.05
CA LEU A 256 84.42 2.06 -161.42
C LEU A 256 85.07 2.17 -160.03
N LEU A 257 86.03 3.06 -159.86
CA LEU A 257 86.68 3.34 -158.57
C LEU A 257 85.79 4.16 -157.65
N GLU A 258 85.05 5.15 -158.17
CA GLU A 258 83.98 5.86 -157.47
C GLU A 258 82.85 4.91 -157.08
N GLN A 259 82.43 3.99 -157.97
CA GLN A 259 81.45 2.96 -157.62
C GLN A 259 81.95 2.08 -156.47
N ARG A 260 83.20 1.61 -156.49
CA ARG A 260 83.77 0.80 -155.39
C ARG A 260 83.96 1.59 -154.10
N LEU A 261 84.30 2.88 -154.20
CA LEU A 261 84.37 3.78 -153.05
C LEU A 261 82.98 4.03 -152.46
N GLU A 262 81.97 4.19 -153.31
CA GLU A 262 80.58 4.38 -152.91
C GLU A 262 79.97 3.09 -152.34
N GLU A 263 80.25 1.93 -152.93
CA GLU A 263 79.93 0.61 -152.35
C GLU A 263 80.56 0.44 -150.96
N ALA A 264 81.82 0.86 -150.79
CA ALA A 264 82.49 0.85 -149.48
C ALA A 264 81.89 1.88 -148.50
N HIS A 265 81.50 3.07 -148.97
CA HIS A 265 80.80 4.07 -148.16
C HIS A 265 79.40 3.63 -147.75
N LEU A 266 78.65 2.99 -148.65
CA LEU A 266 77.33 2.41 -148.39
C LEU A 266 77.45 1.28 -147.36
N HIS A 267 78.39 0.35 -147.53
CA HIS A 267 78.65 -0.67 -146.51
C HIS A 267 79.08 -0.07 -145.16
N LEU A 268 79.89 0.98 -145.14
CA LEU A 268 80.25 1.67 -143.90
C LEU A 268 79.05 2.41 -143.29
N ALA A 269 78.13 2.93 -144.11
CA ALA A 269 76.90 3.57 -143.68
C ALA A 269 75.90 2.55 -143.10
N ASP A 270 75.69 1.41 -143.77
CA ASP A 270 74.85 0.29 -143.29
C ASP A 270 75.37 -0.30 -141.98
N ILE A 271 76.69 -0.42 -141.85
CA ILE A 271 77.34 -0.76 -140.58
C ILE A 271 77.04 0.34 -139.55
N LYS A 272 77.27 1.61 -139.86
CA LYS A 272 77.06 2.72 -138.92
C LYS A 272 75.58 2.86 -138.49
N THR A 273 74.61 2.67 -139.37
CA THR A 273 73.18 2.69 -139.04
C THR A 273 72.83 1.50 -138.15
N SER A 274 73.22 0.27 -138.50
CA SER A 274 72.96 -0.90 -137.65
C SER A 274 73.62 -0.83 -136.26
N TRP A 275 74.81 -0.23 -136.11
CA TRP A 275 75.38 0.10 -134.79
C TRP A 275 74.57 1.20 -134.08
N SER A 276 74.10 2.22 -134.78
CA SER A 276 73.28 3.31 -134.21
C SER A 276 71.91 2.81 -133.72
N ASP A 277 71.23 1.97 -134.51
CA ASP A 277 69.98 1.30 -134.15
C ASP A 277 70.19 0.38 -132.95
N LYS A 278 71.34 -0.32 -132.89
CA LYS A 278 71.68 -1.17 -131.75
C LYS A 278 71.95 -0.36 -130.49
N ILE A 279 72.58 0.82 -130.60
CA ILE A 279 72.76 1.76 -129.49
C ILE A 279 71.39 2.28 -129.02
N ALA A 280 70.54 2.82 -129.91
CA ALA A 280 69.21 3.32 -129.56
C ALA A 280 68.30 2.23 -128.95
N SER A 281 68.43 0.99 -129.41
CA SER A 281 67.77 -0.19 -128.81
C SER A 281 68.24 -0.47 -127.39
N LEU A 282 69.55 -0.43 -127.14
CA LEU A 282 70.14 -0.60 -125.81
C LEU A 282 69.83 0.57 -124.87
N GLU A 283 69.87 1.80 -125.34
CA GLU A 283 69.47 3.01 -124.59
C GLU A 283 67.99 2.93 -124.19
N THR A 284 67.11 2.50 -125.10
CA THR A 284 65.70 2.24 -124.81
C THR A 284 65.53 1.13 -123.76
N GLN A 285 66.34 0.06 -123.81
CA GLN A 285 66.31 -1.01 -122.82
C GLN A 285 66.81 -0.54 -121.44
N VAL A 286 67.91 0.21 -121.39
CA VAL A 286 68.46 0.82 -120.17
C VAL A 286 67.47 1.82 -119.56
N GLY A 287 66.80 2.63 -120.39
CA GLY A 287 65.75 3.56 -119.94
C GLY A 287 64.54 2.84 -119.32
N ARG A 288 64.10 1.71 -119.93
CA ARG A 288 63.04 0.86 -119.36
C ARG A 288 63.46 0.23 -118.03
N LEU A 289 64.65 -0.38 -117.97
CA LEU A 289 65.18 -0.98 -116.74
C LEU A 289 65.37 0.05 -115.62
N SER A 290 65.84 1.26 -115.95
CA SER A 290 66.01 2.35 -114.99
C SER A 290 64.68 2.82 -114.42
N ARG A 291 63.63 2.90 -115.26
CA ARG A 291 62.27 3.21 -114.80
C ARG A 291 61.71 2.10 -113.92
N GLN A 292 61.81 0.84 -114.34
CA GLN A 292 61.35 -0.31 -113.56
C GLN A 292 62.03 -0.35 -112.17
N ALA A 293 63.35 -0.15 -112.10
CA ALA A 293 64.08 -0.10 -110.84
C ALA A 293 63.63 1.06 -109.92
N ALA A 294 63.24 2.21 -110.49
CA ALA A 294 62.67 3.31 -109.74
C ALA A 294 61.23 3.02 -109.24
N GLU A 295 60.42 2.36 -110.06
CA GLU A 295 59.06 1.92 -109.73
C GLU A 295 59.06 0.85 -108.63
N GLU A 296 59.82 -0.24 -108.78
CA GLU A 296 60.06 -1.27 -107.76
C GLU A 296 60.68 -0.68 -106.47
N GLY A 297 61.57 0.31 -106.62
CA GLY A 297 62.13 1.07 -105.50
C GLY A 297 61.07 1.89 -104.75
N SER A 298 60.10 2.46 -105.46
CA SER A 298 58.96 3.17 -104.85
C SER A 298 58.00 2.22 -104.15
N GLU A 299 57.77 1.04 -104.73
CA GLU A 299 56.87 0.02 -104.21
C GLU A 299 57.42 -0.65 -102.96
N ARG A 300 58.70 -1.01 -102.98
CA ARG A 300 59.41 -1.51 -101.80
C ARG A 300 59.35 -0.50 -100.64
N ARG A 301 59.43 0.82 -100.92
CA ARG A 301 59.25 1.85 -99.88
C ARG A 301 57.81 1.92 -99.35
N ARG A 302 56.79 1.85 -100.22
CA ARG A 302 55.37 1.79 -99.81
C ARG A 302 55.10 0.57 -98.91
N ALA A 303 55.51 -0.63 -99.35
CA ALA A 303 55.32 -1.87 -98.60
C ALA A 303 56.06 -1.88 -97.24
N VAL A 304 57.23 -1.24 -97.14
CA VAL A 304 57.93 -1.05 -95.85
C VAL A 304 57.13 -0.14 -94.92
N GLN A 305 56.64 1.01 -95.41
CA GLN A 305 55.83 1.93 -94.60
C GLN A 305 54.50 1.32 -94.14
N GLU A 306 53.88 0.46 -94.95
CA GLU A 306 52.67 -0.28 -94.57
C GLU A 306 52.99 -1.36 -93.52
N LYS A 307 54.10 -2.09 -93.68
CA LYS A 307 54.59 -3.05 -92.68
C LYS A 307 54.91 -2.37 -91.33
N GLU A 308 55.50 -1.17 -91.36
CA GLU A 308 55.82 -0.38 -90.17
C GLU A 308 54.54 0.02 -89.42
N LYS A 309 53.56 0.63 -90.13
CA LYS A 309 52.24 0.97 -89.56
C LYS A 309 51.50 -0.25 -88.99
N LEU A 310 51.55 -1.39 -89.68
CA LEU A 310 50.95 -2.64 -89.18
C LEU A 310 51.69 -3.16 -87.94
N SER A 311 53.02 -3.06 -87.88
CA SER A 311 53.80 -3.44 -86.69
C SER A 311 53.52 -2.53 -85.50
N GLU A 312 53.34 -1.22 -85.72
CA GLU A 312 52.91 -0.29 -84.69
C GLU A 312 51.49 -0.62 -84.19
N LYS A 313 50.55 -0.91 -85.09
CA LYS A 313 49.18 -1.26 -84.67
C LYS A 313 49.11 -2.61 -83.94
N VAL A 314 49.95 -3.59 -84.30
CA VAL A 314 50.10 -4.84 -83.55
C VAL A 314 50.61 -4.55 -82.13
N LYS A 315 51.70 -3.79 -81.97
CA LYS A 315 52.22 -3.40 -80.64
C LYS A 315 51.18 -2.66 -79.78
N GLN A 316 50.37 -1.79 -80.40
CA GLN A 316 49.28 -1.12 -79.69
C GLN A 316 48.23 -2.12 -79.19
N LEU A 317 47.82 -3.09 -80.03
CA LEU A 317 46.85 -4.12 -79.65
C LEU A 317 47.41 -5.08 -78.60
N GLU A 318 48.70 -5.40 -78.65
CA GLU A 318 49.40 -6.20 -77.63
C GLU A 318 49.39 -5.49 -76.26
N ALA A 319 49.69 -4.19 -76.22
CA ALA A 319 49.61 -3.39 -75.00
C ALA A 319 48.16 -3.20 -74.48
N GLU A 320 47.19 -2.99 -75.38
CA GLU A 320 45.76 -2.95 -75.03
C GLU A 320 45.29 -4.28 -74.42
N LEU A 321 45.74 -5.42 -74.96
CA LEU A 321 45.47 -6.75 -74.40
C LEU A 321 46.13 -6.97 -73.03
N GLU A 322 47.38 -6.54 -72.83
CA GLU A 322 48.06 -6.63 -71.52
C GLU A 322 47.32 -5.81 -70.46
N CYS A 323 46.92 -4.57 -70.78
CA CYS A 323 46.09 -3.74 -69.89
C CYS A 323 44.77 -4.43 -69.53
N ILE A 324 44.06 -5.02 -70.51
CA ILE A 324 42.81 -5.75 -70.27
C ILE A 324 43.03 -7.00 -69.40
N GLN A 325 44.13 -7.74 -69.58
CA GLN A 325 44.47 -8.89 -68.74
C GLN A 325 44.76 -8.48 -67.29
N LEU A 326 45.47 -7.37 -67.08
CA LEU A 326 45.72 -6.80 -65.75
C LEU A 326 44.41 -6.34 -65.09
N GLU A 327 43.53 -5.66 -65.82
CA GLU A 327 42.19 -5.33 -65.30
C GLU A 327 41.37 -6.57 -64.94
N LEU A 328 41.41 -7.61 -65.77
CA LEU A 328 40.65 -8.85 -65.55
C LEU A 328 41.15 -9.58 -64.30
N ASN A 329 42.47 -9.70 -64.12
CA ASN A 329 43.06 -10.24 -62.89
C ASN A 329 42.70 -9.39 -61.63
N ASN A 330 42.66 -8.07 -61.77
CA ASN A 330 42.21 -7.17 -60.70
C ASN A 330 40.71 -7.34 -60.38
N ARG A 331 39.87 -7.63 -61.39
CA ARG A 331 38.46 -8.00 -61.20
C ARG A 331 38.33 -9.36 -60.53
N ASP A 332 39.06 -10.37 -60.97
CA ASP A 332 39.06 -11.73 -60.40
C ASP A 332 39.51 -11.75 -58.94
N THR A 333 40.58 -11.04 -58.59
CA THR A 333 41.04 -10.92 -57.19
C THR A 333 40.07 -10.12 -56.33
N LYS A 334 39.25 -9.23 -56.89
CA LYS A 334 38.13 -8.59 -56.19
C LYS A 334 36.95 -9.54 -56.01
N ILE A 335 36.59 -10.31 -57.05
CA ILE A 335 35.52 -11.33 -57.01
C ILE A 335 35.84 -12.41 -55.98
N LYS A 336 37.09 -12.90 -55.93
CA LYS A 336 37.54 -13.88 -54.92
C LYS A 336 37.38 -13.37 -53.49
N ARG A 337 37.75 -12.11 -53.21
CA ARG A 337 37.52 -11.46 -51.90
C ARG A 337 36.03 -11.35 -51.58
N LEU A 338 35.23 -10.74 -52.46
CA LEU A 338 33.78 -10.62 -52.25
C LEU A 338 33.08 -11.98 -52.07
N THR A 339 33.59 -13.04 -52.69
CA THR A 339 33.10 -14.42 -52.52
C THR A 339 33.47 -14.96 -51.14
N GLN A 340 34.66 -14.66 -50.63
CA GLN A 340 35.07 -14.97 -49.25
C GLN A 340 34.21 -14.19 -48.24
N ASP A 341 34.09 -12.86 -48.40
CA ASP A 341 33.29 -11.98 -47.53
C ASP A 341 31.83 -12.49 -47.42
N VAL A 342 31.22 -12.89 -48.56
CA VAL A 342 29.86 -13.46 -48.61
C VAL A 342 29.78 -14.84 -47.95
N ASN A 343 30.82 -15.67 -48.01
CA ASN A 343 30.84 -16.97 -47.33
C ASN A 343 31.02 -16.83 -45.81
N GLU A 344 31.83 -15.87 -45.37
CA GLU A 344 32.03 -15.53 -43.95
C GLU A 344 30.74 -14.98 -43.33
N LEU A 345 30.10 -13.99 -43.96
CA LEU A 345 28.78 -13.49 -43.55
C LEU A 345 27.69 -14.59 -43.61
N SER A 346 27.77 -15.54 -44.55
CA SER A 346 26.87 -16.70 -44.62
C SER A 346 27.11 -17.72 -43.52
N PHE A 347 28.32 -17.77 -42.95
CA PHE A 347 28.64 -18.60 -41.79
C PHE A 347 28.16 -17.93 -40.49
N GLU A 348 28.47 -16.64 -40.29
CA GLU A 348 27.99 -15.84 -39.15
C GLU A 348 26.46 -15.84 -39.07
N LEU A 349 25.77 -15.62 -40.18
CA LEU A 349 24.31 -15.61 -40.24
C LEU A 349 23.71 -17.01 -39.94
N LYS A 350 24.44 -18.10 -40.18
CA LYS A 350 24.03 -19.45 -39.75
C LYS A 350 24.27 -19.66 -38.25
N ALA A 351 25.43 -19.25 -37.74
CA ALA A 351 25.76 -19.35 -36.32
C ALA A 351 24.76 -18.56 -35.44
N LEU A 352 24.46 -17.32 -35.82
CA LEU A 352 23.45 -16.49 -35.15
C LEU A 352 22.05 -17.12 -35.24
N ARG A 353 21.71 -17.80 -36.35
CA ARG A 353 20.42 -18.54 -36.44
C ARG A 353 20.38 -19.73 -35.50
N THR A 354 21.44 -20.54 -35.41
CA THR A 354 21.49 -21.65 -34.45
C THR A 354 21.44 -21.17 -33.00
N GLU A 355 22.13 -20.07 -32.67
CA GLU A 355 22.08 -19.45 -31.35
C GLU A 355 20.66 -18.93 -31.00
N ASN A 356 19.99 -18.27 -31.94
CA ASN A 356 18.59 -17.85 -31.77
C ASN A 356 17.63 -19.04 -31.66
N GLU A 357 17.85 -20.14 -32.40
CA GLU A 357 17.06 -21.36 -32.31
C GLU A 357 17.26 -22.07 -30.96
N GLU A 358 18.48 -22.06 -30.41
CA GLU A 358 18.81 -22.57 -29.08
C GLU A 358 18.22 -21.70 -27.96
N GLU A 359 18.29 -20.36 -28.04
CA GLU A 359 17.63 -19.46 -27.09
C GLU A 359 16.10 -19.63 -27.12
N ILE A 360 15.50 -19.72 -28.31
CA ILE A 360 14.07 -19.99 -28.47
C ILE A 360 13.68 -21.36 -27.89
N ALA A 361 14.54 -22.37 -28.01
CA ALA A 361 14.32 -23.68 -27.38
C ALA A 361 14.38 -23.58 -25.84
N PHE A 362 15.41 -22.91 -25.30
CA PHE A 362 15.57 -22.68 -23.86
C PHE A 362 14.37 -21.93 -23.25
N LEU A 363 13.98 -20.80 -23.84
CA LEU A 363 12.84 -20.00 -23.38
C LEU A 363 11.50 -20.76 -23.48
N ARG A 364 11.35 -21.67 -24.44
CA ARG A 364 10.18 -22.58 -24.51
C ARG A 364 10.18 -23.59 -23.36
N THR A 365 11.33 -24.11 -22.96
CA THR A 365 11.47 -25.02 -21.82
C THR A 365 11.20 -24.31 -20.49
N GLU A 366 11.77 -23.11 -20.26
CA GLU A 366 11.43 -22.31 -19.07
C GLU A 366 9.94 -21.98 -19.02
N LEU A 367 9.34 -21.59 -20.15
CA LEU A 367 7.91 -21.30 -20.24
C LEU A 367 7.02 -22.51 -19.95
N ASP A 368 7.45 -23.74 -20.27
CA ASP A 368 6.68 -24.94 -19.90
C ASP A 368 6.88 -25.34 -18.44
N ASN A 369 8.12 -25.24 -17.92
CA ASN A 369 8.40 -25.40 -16.48
C ASN A 369 7.51 -24.46 -15.65
N ALA A 370 7.50 -23.16 -15.96
CA ALA A 370 6.66 -22.17 -15.29
C ALA A 370 5.15 -22.47 -15.42
N LYS A 371 4.69 -23.04 -16.54
CA LYS A 371 3.30 -23.52 -16.67
C LYS A 371 3.02 -24.74 -15.79
N THR A 372 3.98 -25.64 -15.57
CA THR A 372 3.80 -26.77 -14.63
C THR A 372 3.75 -26.28 -13.19
N GLU A 373 4.61 -25.34 -12.81
CA GLU A 373 4.58 -24.70 -11.50
C GLU A 373 3.25 -23.96 -11.25
N LEU A 374 2.78 -23.16 -12.21
CA LEU A 374 1.47 -22.48 -12.11
C LEU A 374 0.30 -23.47 -11.99
N LYS A 375 0.35 -24.64 -12.64
CA LYS A 375 -0.65 -25.71 -12.47
C LYS A 375 -0.61 -26.30 -11.05
N VAL A 376 0.58 -26.51 -10.49
CA VAL A 376 0.77 -27.01 -9.12
C VAL A 376 0.30 -25.98 -8.09
N VAL A 377 0.69 -24.71 -8.24
CA VAL A 377 0.27 -23.61 -7.38
C VAL A 377 -1.25 -23.41 -7.43
N ARG A 378 -1.87 -23.45 -8.62
CA ARG A 378 -3.34 -23.41 -8.73
C ARG A 378 -3.98 -24.59 -8.02
N LYS A 379 -3.55 -25.83 -8.26
CA LYS A 379 -4.12 -27.00 -7.56
C LYS A 379 -3.97 -26.90 -6.04
N ASN A 380 -2.87 -26.34 -5.55
CA ASN A 380 -2.66 -26.12 -4.12
C ASN A 380 -3.57 -25.02 -3.56
N LEU A 381 -3.88 -23.98 -4.35
CA LEU A 381 -4.88 -22.97 -4.01
C LEU A 381 -6.29 -23.57 -4.00
N ASP A 382 -6.69 -24.29 -5.05
CA ASP A 382 -8.00 -24.96 -5.16
C ASP A 382 -8.24 -25.90 -3.95
N ASN A 383 -7.20 -26.63 -3.51
CA ASN A 383 -7.22 -27.45 -2.31
C ASN A 383 -7.39 -26.60 -1.02
N ALA A 384 -6.63 -25.51 -0.89
CA ALA A 384 -6.67 -24.65 0.30
C ALA A 384 -7.99 -23.89 0.44
N GLU A 385 -8.60 -23.48 -0.67
CA GLU A 385 -9.95 -22.93 -0.71
C GLU A 385 -10.98 -23.97 -0.27
N SER A 386 -10.84 -25.24 -0.70
CA SER A 386 -11.72 -26.33 -0.24
C SER A 386 -11.55 -26.69 1.25
N GLU A 387 -10.35 -26.62 1.82
CA GLU A 387 -10.18 -26.77 3.27
C GLU A 387 -10.73 -25.56 4.05
N LEU A 388 -10.56 -24.34 3.52
CA LEU A 388 -11.13 -23.13 4.13
C LEU A 388 -12.65 -23.20 4.21
N ASP A 389 -13.32 -23.56 3.10
CA ASP A 389 -14.77 -23.74 3.00
C ASP A 389 -15.30 -24.74 4.06
N LYS A 390 -14.62 -25.89 4.23
CA LYS A 390 -14.93 -26.84 5.31
C LYS A 390 -14.79 -26.22 6.70
N THR A 391 -13.73 -25.45 6.96
CA THR A 391 -13.55 -24.82 8.28
C THR A 391 -14.54 -23.68 8.55
N GLU A 392 -15.02 -22.97 7.51
CA GLU A 392 -16.10 -21.98 7.65
C GLU A 392 -17.45 -22.66 7.92
N ASP A 393 -17.71 -23.80 7.27
CA ASP A 393 -18.88 -24.65 7.48
C ASP A 393 -18.87 -25.30 8.90
N GLU A 394 -17.70 -25.71 9.40
CA GLU A 394 -17.50 -26.13 10.80
C GLU A 394 -17.67 -24.98 11.81
N CYS A 395 -17.08 -23.80 11.55
CA CYS A 395 -17.29 -22.62 12.38
C CYS A 395 -18.75 -22.21 12.45
N SER A 396 -19.49 -22.34 11.34
CA SER A 396 -20.92 -22.06 11.26
C SER A 396 -21.74 -23.05 12.10
N LYS A 397 -21.42 -24.36 12.06
CA LYS A 397 -22.05 -25.38 12.91
C LYS A 397 -21.76 -25.15 14.40
N LEU A 398 -20.50 -24.86 14.74
CA LEU A 398 -20.10 -24.54 16.13
C LEU A 398 -20.82 -23.28 16.64
N LYS A 399 -20.94 -22.24 15.81
CA LYS A 399 -21.66 -21.01 16.16
C LYS A 399 -23.14 -21.27 16.41
N LEU A 400 -23.83 -22.03 15.55
CA LEU A 400 -25.23 -22.43 15.79
C LEU A 400 -25.39 -23.23 17.09
N SER A 401 -24.42 -24.10 17.40
CA SER A 401 -24.39 -24.84 18.67
C SER A 401 -24.29 -23.88 19.86
N VAL A 402 -23.31 -22.95 19.85
CA VAL A 402 -23.08 -21.96 20.91
C VAL A 402 -24.27 -21.01 21.07
N ASP A 403 -24.88 -20.54 19.97
CA ASP A 403 -26.09 -19.72 20.02
C ASP A 403 -27.27 -20.48 20.66
N SER A 404 -27.38 -21.80 20.40
CA SER A 404 -28.40 -22.66 21.04
C SER A 404 -28.12 -22.87 22.53
N GLU A 405 -26.87 -23.07 22.94
CA GLU A 405 -26.47 -23.14 24.35
C GLU A 405 -26.65 -21.82 25.08
N HIS A 406 -26.47 -20.69 24.40
CA HIS A 406 -26.80 -19.36 24.94
C HIS A 406 -28.30 -19.19 25.15
N LEU A 407 -29.14 -19.70 24.24
CA LEU A 407 -30.59 -19.65 24.37
C LEU A 407 -31.09 -20.52 25.54
N THR A 408 -30.56 -21.74 25.70
CA THR A 408 -30.90 -22.61 26.83
C THR A 408 -30.38 -22.04 28.16
N ASN A 409 -29.15 -21.49 28.21
CA ASN A 409 -28.63 -20.78 29.38
C ASN A 409 -29.49 -19.55 29.74
N SER A 410 -29.99 -18.81 28.75
CA SER A 410 -30.89 -17.67 28.97
C SER A 410 -32.22 -18.12 29.58
N SER A 411 -32.80 -19.20 29.06
CA SER A 411 -34.01 -19.83 29.60
C SER A 411 -33.80 -20.32 31.05
N LEU A 412 -32.70 -21.04 31.31
CA LEU A 412 -32.34 -21.53 32.64
C LEU A 412 -32.12 -20.36 33.63
N ARG A 413 -31.49 -19.26 33.21
CA ARG A 413 -31.37 -18.05 34.03
C ARG A 413 -32.73 -17.44 34.36
N GLN A 414 -33.67 -17.37 33.41
CA GLN A 414 -35.04 -16.93 33.70
C GLN A 414 -35.78 -17.86 34.68
N VAL A 415 -35.57 -19.17 34.60
CA VAL A 415 -36.13 -20.14 35.56
C VAL A 415 -35.51 -19.96 36.94
N ILE A 416 -34.19 -19.79 37.04
CA ILE A 416 -33.49 -19.49 38.30
C ILE A 416 -34.06 -18.21 38.92
N THR A 417 -34.18 -17.11 38.17
CA THR A 417 -34.72 -15.84 38.69
C THR A 417 -36.18 -15.96 39.15
N LYS A 418 -37.00 -16.83 38.54
CA LYS A 418 -38.35 -17.14 39.03
C LYS A 418 -38.30 -17.90 40.36
N LEU A 419 -37.50 -18.96 40.44
CA LEU A 419 -37.32 -19.75 41.67
C LEU A 419 -36.72 -18.94 42.82
N GLU A 420 -35.79 -18.03 42.53
CA GLU A 420 -35.24 -17.08 43.51
C GLU A 420 -36.32 -16.12 44.04
N LYS A 421 -37.21 -15.64 43.17
CA LYS A 421 -38.36 -14.81 43.56
C LYS A 421 -39.36 -15.60 44.39
N GLU A 422 -39.75 -16.80 43.95
CA GLU A 422 -40.68 -17.69 44.65
C GLU A 422 -40.14 -18.09 46.04
N LEU A 423 -38.84 -18.38 46.13
CA LEU A 423 -38.15 -18.62 47.41
C LEU A 423 -38.10 -17.37 48.30
N GLY A 424 -38.01 -16.17 47.72
CA GLY A 424 -38.10 -14.90 48.43
C GLY A 424 -39.51 -14.63 48.99
N GLU A 425 -40.54 -14.88 48.18
CA GLU A 425 -41.94 -14.79 48.56
C GLU A 425 -42.27 -15.81 49.66
N GLU A 426 -41.80 -17.05 49.55
CA GLU A 426 -42.04 -18.08 50.56
C GLU A 426 -41.25 -17.84 51.86
N ARG A 427 -40.04 -17.27 51.80
CA ARG A 427 -39.34 -16.77 53.00
C ARG A 427 -40.12 -15.63 53.69
N SER A 428 -40.77 -14.76 52.92
CA SER A 428 -41.65 -13.71 53.46
C SER A 428 -42.91 -14.30 54.10
N ASN A 429 -43.55 -15.27 53.44
CA ASN A 429 -44.70 -16.02 53.98
C ASN A 429 -44.33 -16.72 55.30
N SER A 430 -43.24 -17.48 55.30
CA SER A 430 -42.72 -18.19 56.47
C SER A 430 -42.43 -17.24 57.64
N LEU A 431 -41.78 -16.09 57.37
CA LEU A 431 -41.55 -15.05 58.39
C LEU A 431 -42.86 -14.43 58.90
N ASN A 432 -43.88 -14.26 58.06
CA ASN A 432 -45.17 -13.75 58.48
C ASN A 432 -45.98 -14.79 59.29
N VAL A 433 -45.89 -16.08 58.95
CA VAL A 433 -46.42 -17.19 59.76
C VAL A 433 -45.69 -17.29 61.10
N GLN A 434 -44.37 -17.09 61.13
CA GLN A 434 -43.60 -17.04 62.38
C GLN A 434 -44.05 -15.87 63.28
N LYS A 435 -44.28 -14.69 62.70
CA LYS A 435 -44.82 -13.52 63.43
C LYS A 435 -46.23 -13.75 63.98
N THR A 436 -47.15 -14.32 63.18
CA THR A 436 -48.51 -14.61 63.67
C THR A 436 -48.50 -15.71 64.73
N LEU A 437 -47.68 -16.75 64.56
CA LEU A 437 -47.47 -17.80 65.57
C LEU A 437 -46.90 -17.23 66.88
N SER A 438 -45.90 -16.32 66.82
CA SER A 438 -45.38 -15.67 68.03
C SER A 438 -46.43 -14.80 68.70
N ARG A 439 -47.25 -14.07 67.93
CA ARG A 439 -48.36 -13.27 68.47
C ARG A 439 -49.39 -14.16 69.17
N VAL A 440 -49.86 -15.23 68.52
CA VAL A 440 -50.81 -16.20 69.08
C VAL A 440 -50.23 -16.90 70.33
N THR A 441 -48.92 -17.14 70.38
CA THR A 441 -48.25 -17.69 71.56
C THR A 441 -48.25 -16.69 72.72
N VAL A 442 -48.01 -15.39 72.46
CA VAL A 442 -48.12 -14.33 73.49
C VAL A 442 -49.56 -14.15 73.95
N GLU A 443 -50.53 -14.15 73.03
CA GLU A 443 -51.97 -14.10 73.33
C GLU A 443 -52.40 -15.29 74.20
N LYS A 444 -51.99 -16.52 73.84
CA LYS A 444 -52.18 -17.75 74.65
C LYS A 444 -51.58 -17.62 76.04
N ASN A 445 -50.32 -17.19 76.15
CA ASN A 445 -49.64 -17.07 77.43
C ASN A 445 -50.31 -15.99 78.32
N THR A 446 -50.78 -14.90 77.73
CA THR A 446 -51.57 -13.86 78.42
C THR A 446 -52.91 -14.41 78.90
N ALA A 447 -53.58 -15.25 78.10
CA ALA A 447 -54.82 -15.93 78.49
C ALA A 447 -54.59 -16.96 79.61
N LEU A 448 -53.47 -17.69 79.59
CA LEU A 448 -53.07 -18.61 80.66
C LEU A 448 -52.78 -17.87 81.98
N LEU A 449 -52.09 -16.72 81.92
CA LEU A 449 -51.86 -15.87 83.09
C LEU A 449 -53.17 -15.36 83.69
N ARG A 450 -54.10 -14.85 82.87
CA ARG A 450 -55.45 -14.47 83.32
C ARG A 450 -56.24 -15.65 83.89
N ASN A 451 -56.09 -16.85 83.34
CA ASN A 451 -56.77 -18.05 83.86
C ASN A 451 -56.21 -18.45 85.24
N ALA A 452 -54.89 -18.37 85.43
CA ALA A 452 -54.26 -18.56 86.73
C ALA A 452 -54.70 -17.48 87.76
N GLU A 453 -54.76 -16.22 87.34
CA GLU A 453 -55.22 -15.08 88.15
C GLU A 453 -56.70 -15.22 88.57
N ILE A 454 -57.59 -15.61 87.65
CA ILE A 454 -58.99 -15.94 87.95
C ILE A 454 -59.09 -17.15 88.88
N SER A 455 -58.28 -18.19 88.67
CA SER A 455 -58.23 -19.38 89.52
C SER A 455 -57.79 -19.03 90.95
N GLN A 456 -56.81 -18.13 91.09
CA GLN A 456 -56.33 -17.63 92.38
C GLN A 456 -57.40 -16.80 93.11
N GLN A 457 -58.11 -15.92 92.39
CA GLN A 457 -59.26 -15.19 92.95
C GLN A 457 -60.38 -16.15 93.38
N MET A 458 -60.65 -17.20 92.61
CA MET A 458 -61.68 -18.19 92.94
C MET A 458 -61.35 -18.99 94.21
N GLU A 459 -60.08 -19.34 94.43
CA GLU A 459 -59.67 -20.05 95.65
C GLU A 459 -59.66 -19.14 96.90
N LEU A 460 -59.32 -17.85 96.75
CA LEU A 460 -59.49 -16.85 97.82
C LEU A 460 -60.96 -16.71 98.24
N VAL A 461 -61.90 -16.65 97.28
CA VAL A 461 -63.35 -16.61 97.57
C VAL A 461 -63.80 -17.88 98.30
N LYS A 462 -63.28 -19.06 97.95
CA LYS A 462 -63.56 -20.30 98.71
C LYS A 462 -62.94 -20.32 100.10
N GLN A 463 -61.80 -19.67 100.34
CA GLN A 463 -61.25 -19.54 101.69
C GLN A 463 -62.15 -18.67 102.57
N GLU A 464 -62.62 -17.53 102.05
CA GLU A 464 -63.55 -16.66 102.78
C GLU A 464 -64.90 -17.34 103.03
N MET A 465 -65.43 -18.11 102.06
CA MET A 465 -66.62 -18.95 102.25
C MET A 465 -66.45 -19.94 103.41
N ARG A 466 -65.35 -20.70 103.42
CA ARG A 466 -65.03 -21.65 104.52
C ARG A 466 -64.84 -20.95 105.88
N ARG A 467 -64.36 -19.70 105.87
CA ARG A 467 -64.24 -18.87 107.08
C ARG A 467 -65.62 -18.50 107.63
N GLN A 468 -66.53 -18.08 106.77
CA GLN A 468 -67.92 -17.74 107.14
C GLN A 468 -68.74 -18.97 107.56
N GLU A 469 -68.48 -20.15 106.97
CA GLU A 469 -69.02 -21.43 107.46
C GLU A 469 -68.53 -21.75 108.88
N GLY A 470 -67.27 -21.43 109.21
CA GLY A 470 -66.74 -21.52 110.58
C GLY A 470 -67.46 -20.58 111.55
N ASP A 471 -67.50 -19.28 111.23
CA ASP A 471 -68.17 -18.25 112.04
C ASP A 471 -69.65 -18.61 112.34
N MET A 472 -70.35 -19.21 111.36
CA MET A 472 -71.74 -19.62 111.49
C MET A 472 -71.94 -20.86 112.39
N ASN A 473 -71.00 -21.82 112.39
CA ASN A 473 -71.06 -22.97 113.29
C ASN A 473 -70.84 -22.57 114.77
N ASP A 474 -69.92 -21.63 115.04
CA ASP A 474 -69.70 -21.09 116.39
C ASP A 474 -70.91 -20.29 116.91
N LEU A 475 -71.63 -19.60 116.03
CA LEU A 475 -72.91 -18.96 116.35
C LEU A 475 -74.00 -19.99 116.67
N LEU A 476 -74.09 -21.08 115.91
CA LEU A 476 -75.04 -22.17 116.15
C LEU A 476 -74.78 -22.86 117.50
N GLY A 477 -73.50 -23.09 117.84
CA GLY A 477 -73.09 -23.65 119.14
C GLY A 477 -73.37 -22.75 120.35
N LYS A 478 -73.46 -21.42 120.15
CA LYS A 478 -73.94 -20.50 121.20
C LYS A 478 -75.47 -20.53 121.37
N MET A 479 -76.21 -20.79 120.29
CA MET A 479 -77.67 -20.81 120.34
C MET A 479 -78.20 -21.99 121.17
N THR A 480 -77.64 -23.18 121.01
CA THR A 480 -78.05 -24.38 121.77
C THR A 480 -77.79 -24.25 123.28
N LEU A 481 -76.69 -23.63 123.69
CA LEU A 481 -76.41 -23.35 125.11
C LEU A 481 -77.45 -22.41 125.75
N LEU A 482 -77.92 -21.41 125.01
CA LEU A 482 -78.98 -20.50 125.46
C LEU A 482 -80.35 -21.19 125.55
N GLU A 483 -80.61 -22.19 124.70
CA GLU A 483 -81.83 -23.00 124.78
C GLU A 483 -81.85 -23.91 126.04
N GLU A 484 -80.70 -24.44 126.48
CA GLU A 484 -80.60 -25.19 127.74
C GLU A 484 -80.83 -24.32 128.99
N GLU A 485 -80.33 -23.08 129.02
CA GLU A 485 -80.62 -22.14 130.11
C GLU A 485 -82.11 -21.74 130.15
N ASN A 486 -82.70 -21.50 128.98
CA ASN A 486 -84.12 -21.15 128.85
C ASN A 486 -85.05 -22.32 129.32
N SER A 487 -84.61 -23.56 129.17
CA SER A 487 -85.31 -24.73 129.71
C SER A 487 -85.36 -24.71 131.26
N LYS A 488 -84.22 -24.47 131.92
CA LYS A 488 -84.10 -24.39 133.39
C LYS A 488 -84.93 -23.23 133.98
N LEU A 489 -85.01 -22.10 133.26
CA LEU A 489 -85.85 -20.96 133.63
C LEU A 489 -87.35 -21.32 133.69
N LYS A 490 -87.86 -22.14 132.74
CA LYS A 490 -89.27 -22.55 132.73
C LYS A 490 -89.65 -23.39 133.95
N GLU A 491 -88.78 -24.29 134.39
CA GLU A 491 -89.02 -25.11 135.58
C GLU A 491 -89.13 -24.25 136.86
N SER A 492 -88.30 -23.20 136.98
CA SER A 492 -88.40 -22.20 138.06
C SER A 492 -89.75 -21.47 138.06
N THR A 493 -90.25 -21.04 136.89
CA THR A 493 -91.55 -20.33 136.81
C THR A 493 -92.75 -21.20 137.22
N LEU A 494 -92.69 -22.51 137.01
CA LEU A 494 -93.76 -23.43 137.40
C LEU A 494 -93.87 -23.59 138.93
N ILE A 495 -92.73 -23.53 139.63
CA ILE A 495 -92.67 -23.52 141.10
C ILE A 495 -93.24 -22.19 141.64
N GLN A 496 -92.88 -21.08 140.99
CA GLN A 496 -93.39 -19.74 141.35
C GLN A 496 -94.92 -19.65 141.24
N GLN A 497 -95.53 -20.21 140.18
CA GLN A 497 -96.99 -20.23 140.00
C GLN A 497 -97.74 -20.95 141.14
N LYS A 498 -97.20 -22.06 141.66
CA LYS A 498 -97.79 -22.77 142.82
C LYS A 498 -97.82 -21.89 144.07
N LEU A 499 -96.74 -21.15 144.33
CA LEU A 499 -96.65 -20.27 145.50
C LEU A 499 -97.62 -19.08 145.39
N THR A 500 -97.74 -18.45 144.22
CA THR A 500 -98.72 -17.36 144.01
C THR A 500 -100.17 -17.81 144.21
N LYS A 501 -100.51 -19.07 143.90
CA LYS A 501 -101.88 -19.57 144.11
C LYS A 501 -102.22 -19.73 145.60
N ASN A 502 -101.28 -20.23 146.41
CA ASN A 502 -101.47 -20.32 147.86
C ASN A 502 -101.57 -18.93 148.53
N ILE A 503 -100.93 -17.90 147.96
CA ILE A 503 -101.06 -16.51 148.45
C ILE A 503 -102.49 -16.00 148.23
N ALA A 504 -103.05 -16.16 147.03
CA ALA A 504 -104.42 -15.74 146.73
C ALA A 504 -105.47 -16.41 147.66
N GLU A 505 -105.33 -17.71 147.93
CA GLU A 505 -106.23 -18.47 148.82
C GLU A 505 -106.14 -18.03 150.31
N LEU A 506 -105.08 -17.29 150.69
CA LEU A 506 -104.93 -16.66 152.01
C LEU A 506 -105.37 -15.18 152.01
N GLU A 507 -105.19 -14.46 150.90
CA GLU A 507 -105.64 -13.07 150.75
C GLU A 507 -107.17 -12.95 150.81
N ASP A 508 -107.93 -13.90 150.26
CA ASP A 508 -109.40 -13.90 150.37
C ASP A 508 -109.88 -14.11 151.82
N GLN A 509 -109.20 -14.94 152.62
CA GLN A 509 -109.51 -15.12 154.04
C GLN A 509 -109.23 -13.83 154.86
N ILE A 510 -108.27 -13.02 154.42
CA ILE A 510 -107.96 -11.70 155.00
C ILE A 510 -108.98 -10.64 154.53
N SER A 511 -109.41 -10.70 153.26
CA SER A 511 -110.47 -9.87 152.67
C SER A 511 -111.80 -10.00 153.44
N GLU A 512 -112.19 -11.23 153.79
CA GLU A 512 -113.41 -11.51 154.55
C GLU A 512 -113.35 -10.94 155.97
N LYS A 513 -112.23 -11.11 156.68
CA LYS A 513 -112.07 -10.56 158.04
C LYS A 513 -111.96 -9.03 158.08
N ASN A 514 -111.38 -8.41 157.06
CA ASN A 514 -111.32 -6.93 156.95
C ASN A 514 -112.70 -6.27 156.78
N LYS A 515 -113.69 -6.96 156.21
CA LYS A 515 -115.07 -6.42 156.11
C LYS A 515 -115.74 -6.29 157.49
N ASN A 516 -115.51 -7.24 158.40
CA ASN A 516 -115.99 -7.14 159.79
C ASN A 516 -115.36 -5.95 160.54
N ILE A 517 -114.07 -5.67 160.32
CA ILE A 517 -113.37 -4.55 160.95
C ILE A 517 -113.95 -3.19 160.47
N LYS A 518 -114.25 -3.04 159.18
CA LYS A 518 -114.85 -1.80 158.64
C LYS A 518 -116.22 -1.47 159.24
N MET A 519 -117.05 -2.47 159.52
CA MET A 519 -118.37 -2.26 160.14
C MET A 519 -118.25 -1.77 161.59
N LEU A 520 -117.22 -2.20 162.33
CA LEU A 520 -116.94 -1.77 163.69
C LEU A 520 -116.30 -0.38 163.77
N GLN A 521 -115.54 0.04 162.75
CA GLN A 521 -114.87 1.34 162.74
C GLN A 521 -115.81 2.53 162.46
N LEU A 522 -116.79 2.40 161.55
CA LEU A 522 -117.67 3.54 161.23
C LEU A 522 -118.59 3.91 162.41
N ARG A 523 -119.05 2.91 163.17
CA ARG A 523 -119.85 3.07 164.40
C ARG A 523 -119.12 3.78 165.56
N LEU A 524 -117.82 4.04 165.40
CA LEU A 524 -117.00 4.83 166.32
C LEU A 524 -116.66 6.24 165.79
N ALA A 525 -116.97 6.54 164.52
CA ALA A 525 -116.84 7.87 163.93
C ALA A 525 -118.11 8.74 164.10
N ASP A 526 -119.28 8.11 164.28
CA ASP A 526 -120.62 8.75 164.36
C ASP A 526 -120.78 9.90 165.37
N MET A 527 -119.87 10.04 166.35
CA MET A 527 -120.14 10.81 167.57
C MET A 527 -119.05 11.78 168.04
N LYS A 528 -118.01 12.09 167.24
CA LYS A 528 -116.97 13.03 167.70
C LYS A 528 -116.36 13.95 166.63
N LYS A 529 -116.82 15.21 166.45
CA LYS A 529 -118.13 15.88 166.63
C LYS A 529 -117.93 17.32 166.11
N THR A 530 -118.82 17.98 165.37
CA THR A 530 -119.99 17.53 164.57
C THR A 530 -120.30 18.53 163.46
N LEU A 531 -119.83 19.77 163.58
CA LEU A 531 -119.78 20.80 162.54
C LEU A 531 -118.35 21.32 162.42
N GLN A 532 -117.92 21.53 161.17
CA GLN A 532 -117.05 22.61 160.67
C GLN A 532 -115.93 23.16 161.58
N GLN A 533 -114.66 23.05 161.13
CA GLN A 533 -113.89 24.25 160.74
C GLN A 533 -112.61 23.91 159.93
N GLU A 534 -112.65 24.25 158.63
CA GLU A 534 -111.59 24.84 157.78
C GLU A 534 -110.22 24.13 157.50
N LEU A 535 -109.83 24.16 156.19
CA LEU A 535 -108.45 24.21 155.62
C LEU A 535 -107.54 22.93 155.70
N ARG A 536 -106.60 22.62 154.76
CA ARG A 536 -106.44 22.90 153.29
C ARG A 536 -105.23 22.13 152.65
N THR A 537 -105.25 21.96 151.32
CA THR A 537 -104.10 21.88 150.33
C THR A 537 -103.17 20.62 150.17
N PRO A 538 -102.46 20.43 149.01
CA PRO A 538 -101.72 19.20 148.59
C PRO A 538 -100.20 19.39 148.18
N GLY A 539 -99.53 18.37 147.56
CA GLY A 539 -98.14 18.44 147.01
C GLY A 539 -97.68 17.29 146.06
N ASN A 540 -96.56 17.44 145.32
CA ASN A 540 -95.96 16.56 144.24
C ASN A 540 -94.42 16.90 144.06
N PRO A 541 -93.58 16.66 142.98
CA PRO A 541 -93.64 15.93 141.66
C PRO A 541 -92.33 15.20 141.13
N ASN A 542 -92.29 14.80 139.83
CA ASN A 542 -91.12 14.70 138.86
C ASN A 542 -90.10 13.53 138.89
N TYR A 543 -89.24 13.18 137.88
CA TYR A 543 -88.83 13.60 136.47
C TYR A 543 -88.04 12.39 135.79
N HIS A 544 -87.51 12.24 134.53
CA HIS A 544 -87.42 12.84 133.14
C HIS A 544 -87.16 11.61 132.14
N SER A 545 -86.45 11.43 130.99
CA SER A 545 -85.67 12.09 129.87
C SER A 545 -85.35 11.00 128.76
N ASP A 546 -84.72 11.16 127.55
CA ASP A 546 -84.78 12.14 126.42
C ASP A 546 -83.94 11.72 125.13
N LEU A 547 -84.45 12.02 123.90
CA LEU A 547 -83.86 12.31 122.53
C LEU A 547 -82.95 11.37 121.62
N MET A 548 -83.46 11.08 120.37
CA MET A 548 -82.96 11.14 118.94
C MET A 548 -81.54 10.62 118.42
N ASP A 549 -81.09 10.58 117.12
CA ASP A 549 -81.63 10.84 115.73
C ASP A 549 -80.79 10.25 114.52
N THR A 550 -81.34 10.26 113.27
CA THR A 550 -80.75 10.24 111.86
C THR A 550 -79.97 9.03 111.26
N ASN A 551 -79.91 8.64 109.94
CA ASN A 551 -80.11 9.14 108.52
C ASN A 551 -78.77 9.37 107.71
N THR A 552 -78.56 9.18 106.37
CA THR A 552 -79.33 8.82 105.12
C THR A 552 -78.47 7.97 104.11
N ALA A 553 -78.59 8.06 102.74
CA ALA A 553 -77.98 7.12 101.75
C ALA A 553 -77.69 7.64 100.28
N ALA A 554 -76.78 6.94 99.55
CA ALA A 554 -76.64 6.73 98.07
C ALA A 554 -76.17 7.84 97.05
N VAL A 555 -75.80 7.40 95.81
CA VAL A 555 -75.86 8.08 94.44
C VAL A 555 -74.56 8.50 93.63
N LEU A 556 -74.25 7.73 92.56
CA LEU A 556 -73.86 8.01 91.12
C LEU A 556 -72.66 8.87 90.53
N THR A 557 -72.04 8.29 89.47
CA THR A 557 -71.61 8.82 88.10
C THR A 557 -70.26 9.62 87.85
N PRO A 558 -69.96 10.25 86.66
CA PRO A 558 -69.28 9.62 85.47
C PRO A 558 -68.18 10.52 84.74
N SER A 559 -67.69 10.14 83.52
CA SER A 559 -67.66 10.97 82.25
C SER A 559 -66.76 10.43 81.09
N GLN A 560 -66.69 11.13 79.92
CA GLN A 560 -66.01 10.79 78.62
C GLN A 560 -65.34 12.04 77.93
N ILE A 561 -65.01 11.95 76.60
CA ILE A 561 -64.72 13.01 75.55
C ILE A 561 -63.23 13.17 75.12
N SER A 562 -62.78 13.56 73.90
CA SER A 562 -63.14 13.31 72.45
C SER A 562 -62.17 14.07 71.47
N THR A 563 -62.44 14.06 70.13
CA THR A 563 -61.93 14.98 69.02
C THR A 563 -60.50 14.82 68.42
N LYS A 564 -60.11 15.45 67.28
CA LYS A 564 -60.60 15.43 65.85
C LYS A 564 -59.71 16.28 64.86
N ASN A 565 -59.78 16.05 63.52
CA ASN A 565 -59.49 16.97 62.35
C ASN A 565 -58.00 17.41 62.06
N PHE A 566 -57.47 17.86 60.88
CA PHE A 566 -57.68 17.86 59.39
C PHE A 566 -56.36 18.51 58.72
N PRO A 567 -56.25 19.27 57.56
CA PRO A 567 -55.59 18.79 56.30
C PRO A 567 -54.67 19.79 55.48
N SER A 568 -54.48 19.53 54.15
CA SER A 568 -54.18 20.47 53.00
C SER A 568 -52.69 20.71 52.55
N VAL A 569 -52.32 21.38 51.43
CA VAL A 569 -52.57 21.15 49.95
C VAL A 569 -51.59 21.95 49.00
N VAL A 570 -50.87 21.25 48.10
CA VAL A 570 -50.42 21.51 46.67
C VAL A 570 -49.85 22.89 46.15
N ARG A 571 -48.77 22.81 45.30
CA ARG A 571 -48.15 23.78 44.31
C ARG A 571 -47.02 24.71 44.84
N ARG A 572 -46.08 25.24 44.03
CA ARG A 572 -45.93 25.37 42.54
C ARG A 572 -44.44 25.34 42.07
N ASP A 573 -44.22 25.26 40.76
CA ASP A 573 -42.95 25.20 40.01
C ASP A 573 -42.28 26.57 39.73
N GLU A 574 -40.94 26.59 39.57
CA GLU A 574 -40.21 27.50 38.64
C GLU A 574 -38.73 27.09 38.43
N GLU A 575 -38.33 26.59 37.23
CA GLU A 575 -36.90 26.59 36.78
C GLU A 575 -36.65 26.29 35.26
N ASP A 576 -37.60 26.56 34.34
CA ASP A 576 -37.51 26.15 32.91
C ASP A 576 -37.07 27.26 31.93
N VAL A 577 -35.97 27.95 32.23
CA VAL A 577 -35.40 29.01 31.35
C VAL A 577 -34.21 28.50 30.51
N ASN A 578 -33.44 27.54 31.02
CA ASN A 578 -32.10 27.23 30.49
C ASN A 578 -32.13 26.28 29.27
N PHE A 579 -33.00 25.26 29.26
CA PHE A 579 -33.04 24.26 28.18
C PHE A 579 -33.48 24.83 26.82
N LYS A 580 -34.35 25.85 26.83
CA LYS A 580 -34.89 26.44 25.60
C LYS A 580 -33.83 27.20 24.79
N TYR A 581 -32.91 27.89 25.47
CA TYR A 581 -31.74 28.50 24.85
C TYR A 581 -30.71 27.45 24.44
N LEU A 582 -30.39 26.48 25.31
CA LEU A 582 -29.43 25.42 25.01
C LEU A 582 -29.75 24.67 23.71
N LYS A 583 -31.02 24.28 23.52
CA LYS A 583 -31.49 23.63 22.29
C LYS A 583 -31.24 24.51 21.05
N HIS A 584 -31.47 25.82 21.13
CA HIS A 584 -31.23 26.73 20.02
C HIS A 584 -29.73 26.92 19.73
N VAL A 585 -28.88 27.01 20.76
CA VAL A 585 -27.42 27.18 20.57
C VAL A 585 -26.81 25.91 19.95
N VAL A 586 -27.19 24.72 20.40
CA VAL A 586 -26.72 23.45 19.82
C VAL A 586 -27.20 23.26 18.38
N ILE A 587 -28.48 23.53 18.08
CA ILE A 587 -29.00 23.46 16.70
C ILE A 587 -28.28 24.47 15.81
N ARG A 588 -28.07 25.71 16.28
CA ARG A 588 -27.33 26.73 15.52
C ARG A 588 -25.89 26.29 15.26
N PHE A 589 -25.16 25.77 16.24
CA PHE A 589 -23.79 25.26 16.04
C PHE A 589 -23.72 24.14 14.99
N LEU A 590 -24.66 23.19 15.00
CA LEU A 590 -24.73 22.10 14.03
C LEU A 590 -25.17 22.54 12.61
N THR A 591 -25.68 23.75 12.43
CA THR A 591 -26.23 24.25 11.15
C THR A 591 -25.59 25.54 10.63
N SER A 592 -24.66 26.14 11.38
CA SER A 592 -23.97 27.37 11.00
C SER A 592 -22.79 27.13 10.06
N ARG A 593 -22.39 28.19 9.35
CA ARG A 593 -21.19 28.17 8.50
C ARG A 593 -19.91 28.13 9.35
N GLU A 594 -18.84 27.62 8.75
CA GLU A 594 -17.62 27.13 9.42
C GLU A 594 -16.81 28.16 10.22
N TYR A 595 -17.08 29.45 10.03
CA TYR A 595 -16.51 30.55 10.81
C TYR A 595 -17.37 30.88 12.05
N GLU A 596 -18.70 30.94 11.92
CA GLU A 596 -19.61 31.16 13.05
C GLU A 596 -19.52 30.02 14.08
N ALA A 597 -19.32 28.78 13.61
CA ALA A 597 -19.15 27.61 14.48
C ALA A 597 -17.99 27.76 15.49
N GLN A 598 -16.85 28.34 15.09
CA GLN A 598 -15.69 28.54 15.99
C GLN A 598 -15.98 29.55 17.11
N HIS A 599 -16.77 30.60 16.84
CA HIS A 599 -17.19 31.54 17.87
C HIS A 599 -18.24 30.96 18.83
N LEU A 600 -19.05 30.00 18.37
CA LEU A 600 -20.07 29.33 19.19
C LEU A 600 -19.50 28.27 20.16
N ILE A 601 -18.30 27.72 19.93
CA ILE A 601 -17.67 26.74 20.83
C ILE A 601 -17.54 27.28 22.26
N LYS A 602 -17.06 28.53 22.42
CA LYS A 602 -16.90 29.16 23.74
C LYS A 602 -18.24 29.37 24.44
N ALA A 603 -19.28 29.78 23.70
CA ALA A 603 -20.62 29.93 24.26
C ALA A 603 -21.17 28.58 24.77
N ILE A 604 -21.01 27.50 23.98
CA ILE A 604 -21.42 26.15 24.37
C ILE A 604 -20.63 25.66 25.59
N SER A 605 -19.31 25.85 25.60
CA SER A 605 -18.44 25.50 26.73
C SER A 605 -18.92 26.16 28.04
N THR A 606 -19.22 27.47 28.01
CA THR A 606 -19.77 28.18 29.19
C THR A 606 -21.18 27.76 29.59
N LEU A 607 -22.05 27.39 28.64
CA LEU A 607 -23.43 26.97 28.92
C LEU A 607 -23.53 25.54 29.44
N LEU A 608 -22.66 24.63 28.97
CA LEU A 608 -22.64 23.21 29.36
C LEU A 608 -21.59 22.89 30.44
N LYS A 609 -20.76 23.87 30.83
CA LYS A 609 -19.65 23.70 31.79
C LYS A 609 -18.65 22.61 31.36
N PHE A 610 -18.26 22.61 30.09
CA PHE A 610 -17.25 21.69 29.58
C PHE A 610 -15.89 21.91 30.27
N THR A 611 -15.14 20.83 30.43
CA THR A 611 -13.72 20.90 30.81
C THR A 611 -12.88 21.41 29.65
N ALA A 612 -11.67 21.91 29.96
CA ALA A 612 -10.74 22.39 28.93
C ALA A 612 -10.31 21.30 27.94
N GLU A 613 -10.37 20.03 28.33
CA GLU A 613 -10.09 18.89 27.43
C GLU A 613 -11.26 18.64 26.46
N GLU A 614 -12.51 18.78 26.92
CA GLU A 614 -13.71 18.64 26.07
C GLU A 614 -13.87 19.80 25.09
N GLU A 615 -13.64 21.06 25.52
CA GLU A 615 -13.64 22.21 24.62
C GLU A 615 -12.58 22.06 23.53
N LYS A 616 -11.36 21.62 23.91
CA LYS A 616 -10.28 21.35 22.97
C LYS A 616 -10.63 20.22 22.00
N LEU A 617 -11.20 19.11 22.48
CA LEU A 617 -11.55 17.97 21.62
C LEU A 617 -12.57 18.36 20.53
N ILE A 618 -13.49 19.29 20.83
CA ILE A 618 -14.44 19.85 19.87
C ILE A 618 -13.75 20.78 18.87
N GLN A 619 -12.82 21.64 19.31
CA GLN A 619 -11.99 22.47 18.43
C GLN A 619 -11.15 21.61 17.47
N ASP A 620 -10.39 20.65 18.00
CA ASP A 620 -9.55 19.71 17.23
C ASP A 620 -10.39 18.91 16.22
N THR A 621 -11.64 18.56 16.56
CA THR A 621 -12.58 17.87 15.65
C THR A 621 -13.12 18.80 14.55
N LEU A 622 -13.35 20.08 14.85
CA LEU A 622 -13.78 21.07 13.85
C LEU A 622 -12.63 21.44 12.90
N GLU A 623 -11.40 21.56 13.40
CA GLU A 623 -10.20 21.81 12.58
C GLU A 623 -9.79 20.58 11.76
N TRP A 624 -9.96 19.36 12.28
CA TRP A 624 -9.84 18.14 11.48
C TRP A 624 -10.75 18.18 10.24
N LYS A 625 -12.02 18.58 10.41
CA LYS A 625 -12.96 18.73 9.28
C LYS A 625 -12.59 19.84 8.28
N LYS A 626 -11.68 20.75 8.64
CA LYS A 626 -11.14 21.80 7.74
C LYS A 626 -9.87 21.36 6.99
N SER A 627 -9.30 20.18 7.31
CA SER A 627 -8.02 19.72 6.75
C SER A 627 -8.18 18.44 5.92
N TRP A 628 -7.88 18.53 4.62
CA TRP A 628 -7.99 17.41 3.68
C TRP A 628 -7.08 16.21 4.02
N PHE A 629 -6.02 16.43 4.82
CA PHE A 629 -5.02 15.41 5.18
C PHE A 629 -4.93 15.15 6.69
N GLY A 630 -5.94 15.55 7.47
CA GLY A 630 -5.98 15.33 8.91
C GLY A 630 -6.37 13.90 9.32
N SER A 631 -5.76 13.38 10.40
CA SER A 631 -6.25 12.18 11.09
C SER A 631 -7.33 12.53 12.12
N LYS A 632 -8.41 11.74 12.18
CA LYS A 632 -9.54 12.00 13.08
C LYS A 632 -9.13 11.94 14.56
N PRO A 633 -9.52 12.92 15.41
CA PRO A 633 -9.24 12.89 16.85
C PRO A 633 -9.77 11.62 17.53
N LYS A 634 -8.99 11.07 18.47
CA LYS A 634 -9.31 9.84 19.21
C LYS A 634 -10.06 10.17 20.50
N LEU A 635 -11.32 9.75 20.59
CA LEU A 635 -12.09 9.75 21.84
C LEU A 635 -11.44 8.81 22.87
N THR A 636 -10.86 9.36 23.92
CA THR A 636 -10.24 8.60 25.01
C THR A 636 -11.30 8.07 25.97
N SER A 637 -11.86 6.90 25.66
CA SER A 637 -12.76 6.18 26.58
C SER A 637 -11.97 5.67 27.80
N GLN A 638 -11.93 6.47 28.87
CA GLN A 638 -11.38 6.03 30.15
C GLN A 638 -12.35 5.02 30.81
N LYS A 639 -11.95 3.76 30.88
CA LYS A 639 -12.58 2.80 31.80
C LYS A 639 -12.25 3.22 33.25
N PRO A 640 -13.21 3.18 34.19
CA PRO A 640 -12.98 3.61 35.56
C PRO A 640 -11.96 2.70 36.27
N LYS A 641 -10.92 3.31 36.85
CA LYS A 641 -10.06 2.65 37.83
C LYS A 641 -10.63 2.86 39.23
N ASN A 642 -11.23 1.83 39.80
CA ASN A 642 -11.49 1.78 41.24
C ASN A 642 -10.15 1.71 41.99
N TYR A 643 -9.97 2.58 42.97
CA TYR A 643 -9.07 2.40 44.13
C TYR A 643 -9.79 2.97 45.38
N PRO A 644 -9.37 2.64 46.62
CA PRO A 644 -10.31 2.28 47.66
C PRO A 644 -10.60 3.39 48.68
N HIS A 645 -11.48 3.08 49.64
CA HIS A 645 -11.75 3.91 50.82
C HIS A 645 -10.49 4.29 51.61
N SER A 646 -10.31 5.59 51.81
CA SER A 646 -10.08 6.22 53.13
C SER A 646 -10.61 7.64 53.07
#